data_AF-A0A8B9FAL9-F1
#
_entry.id   AF-A0A8B9FAL9-F1
#
_cell.length_a   1.000
_cell.length_b   1.000
_cell.length_c   1.000
_cell.angle_alpha   90.00
_cell.angle_beta   90.00
_cell.angle_gamma   90.00
#
_symmetry.space_group_name_H-M   'P 1'
#
loop_
_entity.id
_entity.type
_entity.pdbx_description
1 polymer ?
#
loop_
_entity_poly.entity_id
_entity_poly.type
_entity_poly.pdbx_seq_one_letter_code
_entity_poly.pdbx_strand_id
1 'polypeptide(L)'
;MIFDKPAEMPTKCVEMNRCGTQAPVWLSLRESESMPRPGEIKHLTACATWQFFFSTSKDCCLFRIPVSVRNCEDFFVYLLQPTQGCMGYCAEVVPDAKPQTCDPEGREIQGACSSNMAPSLSAAVSPPLPAIPEVVAELIKGSIYLRCTFGIPSVNNSVGFTVTWSRLSPEGIKEELRHETAFHGFSLLELDGISIRLGDRVYCSSSAYFMEKPDIQSSSVESKEFFAGIKIHPETYDISENGKEYRLAVESSIPIPCPEFSQLESDCKISLTLHTVDEGKEQLGLNLALSSCHVDLLQKPCNNGICSQAVIYFTAVTDFMQDGDRITRIAVEPISSENFLWNGYVPESTQIRVKDLPTAYCYSFTDPHIITFDGRPYDNFKKGTFVLYKSTSRDFEVHVRQWDCGILHYPASCNCGFVAKEGSDIIAFDMCSGQLHETQPHLSVITRDTTGSNVRITESYLGRKVTVLFSSGAFVRADVSAWGMSITLRAPSSDYRHTVGLCGTFDGSAENDYHTTSGVEIPKHADVPYSFIKEWRISPGDSLFDKTPASLTSSRKMVFCDCALEDAGLYRSVNKLERVSQSELSLSCKESENGRFLSLIPGLDVTAEYLGTVSLVRGLKKRSSAHEMDSSTLLQGEDNQSNLHKTSLVNTHVSVTSVGNTGVEREGTSSSGIRRNSHSYSSHLDKSQPVTSRGKRQNYYEYHPVFLFQSLSQTDLEGYSYFFPEDYATDTDEKFLPSWPTPSGLTEPSALLLCYQAIANSSIGRSCGGLLGRRVEDAVNMCVKDLLLKDDLTWAEASLALLENECEKRVLEEINYNQQELEGSVESLLRALKCPSLCSGNGECTEWGCACFQGYSSYDCSILSAQAPEITELENAGLCDIRQYDCTSVRAFGHGFRESLSLKCELVKLQYSDGQWIPEEPLSMPAAFQNSRTVNCQLPNDGQQSDVMDLVDDKPIARWQIKISNDGFIYSNSKTVVLYDGACQTCEPQEPGLCTLKEKTCNIDGLCYGEGDANPTSPCLLCRPDISKLTWSVVENNQPPVLENFRVMLQTFYGEDFVYQFLASDPEGSAIHFTLDSGPEGASLSPSGLLLWKAVSMNLHKLTFSLTDDCNAKTKVEIEVMHITVK
;
A
#
# COMPACT_ATOMS: atom_id res chain seq x y z
N MET A 1 20.05 -23.29 31.97
CA MET A 1 19.75 -24.72 31.75
C MET A 1 19.68 -25.00 30.26
N ILE A 2 19.84 -26.26 29.85
CA ILE A 2 19.62 -26.72 28.46
C ILE A 2 18.80 -28.01 28.56
N PHE A 3 17.66 -28.10 27.86
CA PHE A 3 16.70 -29.21 27.98
C PHE A 3 16.37 -29.57 29.43
N ASP A 4 16.05 -28.54 30.24
CA ASP A 4 15.74 -28.60 31.67
C ASP A 4 16.80 -29.26 32.57
N LYS A 5 18.04 -29.38 32.08
CA LYS A 5 19.20 -29.81 32.85
C LYS A 5 20.14 -28.65 33.23
N PRO A 6 20.84 -28.75 34.38
CA PRO A 6 21.92 -27.82 34.71
C PRO A 6 22.99 -27.83 33.62
N ALA A 7 23.48 -26.65 33.26
CA ALA A 7 24.43 -26.46 32.18
C ALA A 7 25.38 -25.30 32.52
N GLU A 8 26.65 -25.45 32.18
CA GLU A 8 27.73 -24.51 32.48
C GLU A 8 28.61 -24.24 31.24
N MET A 9 29.44 -23.19 31.28
CA MET A 9 30.35 -22.91 30.16
C MET A 9 31.53 -23.88 30.20
N PRO A 10 31.81 -24.67 29.14
CA PRO A 10 32.77 -25.76 29.19
C PRO A 10 34.17 -25.30 29.59
N THR A 11 34.79 -26.04 30.51
CA THR A 11 36.12 -25.72 31.07
C THR A 11 37.29 -26.29 30.25
N LYS A 12 37.01 -26.82 29.06
CA LYS A 12 37.96 -27.50 28.16
C LYS A 12 37.79 -27.01 26.73
N CYS A 13 38.86 -27.10 25.94
CA CYS A 13 38.87 -26.66 24.54
C CYS A 13 37.81 -27.36 23.68
N VAL A 14 36.76 -26.61 23.33
CA VAL A 14 35.71 -27.03 22.41
C VAL A 14 36.25 -27.00 20.97
N GLU A 15 35.83 -27.94 20.14
CA GLU A 15 36.23 -28.01 18.73
C GLU A 15 35.45 -27.00 17.86
N MET A 16 36.04 -26.52 16.76
CA MET A 16 35.33 -25.66 15.80
C MET A 16 34.07 -26.33 15.24
N ASN A 17 33.10 -25.52 14.80
CA ASN A 17 31.79 -25.98 14.31
C ASN A 17 30.98 -26.79 15.36
N ARG A 18 31.08 -26.39 16.64
CA ARG A 18 30.29 -26.93 17.76
C ARG A 18 29.48 -25.81 18.41
N CYS A 19 28.48 -26.19 19.21
CA CYS A 19 27.63 -25.25 19.96
C CYS A 19 26.93 -24.20 19.07
N GLY A 20 26.61 -24.57 17.82
CA GLY A 20 25.94 -23.69 16.85
C GLY A 20 26.82 -22.63 16.18
N THR A 21 28.14 -22.63 16.41
CA THR A 21 29.04 -21.58 15.92
C THR A 21 30.35 -22.11 15.32
N GLN A 22 30.98 -21.34 14.44
CA GLN A 22 32.24 -21.72 13.80
C GLN A 22 33.41 -21.67 14.79
N ALA A 23 33.48 -20.60 15.60
CA ALA A 23 34.51 -20.39 16.61
C ALA A 23 33.90 -20.39 18.03
N PRO A 24 33.72 -21.56 18.67
CA PRO A 24 33.13 -21.63 19.99
C PRO A 24 34.08 -21.11 21.06
N VAL A 25 33.49 -20.34 21.98
CA VAL A 25 34.15 -19.74 23.14
C VAL A 25 33.87 -20.59 24.38
N TRP A 26 34.93 -20.92 25.12
CA TRP A 26 34.93 -21.81 26.28
C TRP A 26 35.73 -21.19 27.45
N LEU A 27 35.58 -21.68 28.68
CA LEU A 27 36.18 -21.10 29.88
C LEU A 27 37.58 -21.68 30.16
N SER A 28 38.63 -20.89 29.99
CA SER A 28 40.02 -21.33 30.20
C SER A 28 40.48 -21.10 31.63
N LEU A 29 40.30 -22.12 32.46
CA LEU A 29 40.91 -22.21 33.79
C LEU A 29 42.40 -22.59 33.68
N ARG A 30 43.28 -21.84 34.36
CA ARG A 30 44.69 -22.27 34.58
C ARG A 30 44.75 -23.35 35.67
N GLU A 31 45.87 -24.07 35.77
CA GLU A 31 46.07 -25.15 36.77
C GLU A 31 45.86 -24.69 38.24
N SER A 32 46.01 -23.39 38.52
CA SER A 32 45.77 -22.77 39.83
C SER A 32 44.39 -22.13 40.00
N GLU A 33 43.50 -22.21 39.02
CA GLU A 33 42.23 -21.48 38.96
C GLU A 33 41.02 -22.42 39.01
N SER A 34 40.41 -22.57 40.19
CA SER A 34 39.08 -23.20 40.31
C SER A 34 37.96 -22.25 39.84
N MET A 35 36.76 -22.81 39.61
CA MET A 35 35.50 -22.06 39.67
C MET A 35 35.33 -21.33 41.03
N PRO A 36 34.55 -20.23 41.09
CA PRO A 36 34.23 -19.54 42.34
C PRO A 36 33.45 -20.43 43.33
N ARG A 37 33.71 -20.24 44.63
CA ARG A 37 32.93 -20.84 45.73
C ARG A 37 31.57 -20.16 45.88
N PRO A 38 30.56 -20.80 46.49
CA PRO A 38 29.28 -20.17 46.83
C PRO A 38 29.42 -18.74 47.36
N GLY A 39 28.69 -17.79 46.75
CA GLY A 39 28.72 -16.37 47.07
C GLY A 39 29.90 -15.57 46.47
N GLU A 40 30.95 -16.23 45.99
CA GLU A 40 32.15 -15.59 45.42
C GLU A 40 31.92 -15.10 43.98
N ILE A 41 32.56 -13.98 43.62
CA ILE A 41 32.69 -13.48 42.25
C ILE A 41 34.16 -13.57 41.85
N LYS A 42 34.45 -14.16 40.68
CA LYS A 42 35.81 -14.39 40.20
C LYS A 42 35.94 -13.97 38.72
N HIS A 43 36.95 -13.17 38.43
CA HIS A 43 37.31 -12.82 37.05
C HIS A 43 38.18 -13.93 36.45
N LEU A 44 37.81 -14.38 35.26
CA LEU A 44 38.40 -15.50 34.52
C LEU A 44 38.58 -15.12 33.05
N THR A 45 39.28 -15.97 32.28
CA THR A 45 39.46 -15.77 30.83
C THR A 45 38.69 -16.82 30.06
N ALA A 46 37.83 -16.39 29.13
CA ALA A 46 37.29 -17.25 28.09
C ALA A 46 38.18 -17.22 26.84
N CYS A 47 38.23 -18.33 26.12
CA CYS A 47 39.08 -18.55 24.95
C CYS A 47 38.22 -18.96 23.76
N ALA A 48 38.51 -18.41 22.57
CA ALA A 48 37.92 -18.90 21.32
C ALA A 48 38.86 -19.89 20.62
N THR A 49 38.33 -21.04 20.22
CA THR A 49 39.07 -22.02 19.41
C THR A 49 39.07 -21.60 17.94
N TRP A 50 40.25 -21.59 17.30
CA TRP A 50 40.44 -21.22 15.90
C TRP A 50 41.47 -22.12 15.19
N GLN A 51 41.37 -22.19 13.86
CA GLN A 51 42.32 -22.87 13.00
C GLN A 51 42.48 -22.08 11.70
N PHE A 52 43.72 -21.85 11.27
CA PHE A 52 44.00 -21.14 10.02
C PHE A 52 43.85 -22.09 8.82
N PHE A 53 43.26 -21.61 7.72
CA PHE A 53 42.83 -22.37 6.55
C PHE A 53 43.90 -23.20 5.80
N PHE A 54 45.18 -23.10 6.19
CA PHE A 54 46.30 -23.85 5.60
C PHE A 54 47.23 -24.51 6.64
N SER A 55 46.78 -24.68 7.89
CA SER A 55 47.57 -25.36 8.94
C SER A 55 46.77 -26.41 9.69
N THR A 56 47.45 -27.49 10.11
CA THR A 56 46.92 -28.51 11.04
C THR A 56 47.04 -28.09 12.51
N SER A 57 47.66 -26.94 12.81
CA SER A 57 47.76 -26.39 14.17
C SER A 57 46.46 -25.71 14.59
N LYS A 58 45.62 -26.43 15.35
CA LYS A 58 44.48 -25.89 16.09
C LYS A 58 44.97 -25.06 17.27
N ASP A 59 44.57 -23.79 17.36
CA ASP A 59 44.80 -22.97 18.56
C ASP A 59 43.50 -22.90 19.36
N CYS A 60 43.53 -23.43 20.58
CA CYS A 60 42.40 -23.45 21.50
C CYS A 60 42.13 -22.09 22.18
N CYS A 61 43.04 -21.11 22.09
CA CYS A 61 42.89 -19.81 22.75
C CYS A 61 43.57 -18.68 21.97
N LEU A 62 43.26 -18.58 20.67
CA LEU A 62 43.76 -17.51 19.81
C LEU A 62 43.21 -16.14 20.24
N PHE A 63 41.93 -16.08 20.57
CA PHE A 63 41.27 -14.90 21.13
C PHE A 63 40.96 -15.13 22.62
N ARG A 64 41.24 -14.11 23.44
CA ARG A 64 41.03 -14.11 24.90
C ARG A 64 40.02 -13.04 25.27
N ILE A 65 38.97 -13.42 25.96
CA ILE A 65 37.85 -12.55 26.34
C ILE A 65 37.72 -12.57 27.87
N PRO A 66 37.74 -11.42 28.57
CA PRO A 66 37.55 -11.39 30.01
C PRO A 66 36.09 -11.69 30.36
N VAL A 67 35.87 -12.58 31.32
CA VAL A 67 34.55 -13.00 31.80
C VAL A 67 34.55 -12.94 33.33
N SER A 68 33.43 -12.52 33.93
CA SER A 68 33.27 -12.58 35.40
C SER A 68 32.21 -13.61 35.76
N VAL A 69 32.54 -14.54 36.66
CA VAL A 69 31.64 -15.62 37.07
C VAL A 69 31.30 -15.45 38.55
N ARG A 70 30.01 -15.53 38.89
CA ARG A 70 29.51 -15.60 40.27
C ARG A 70 28.90 -16.97 40.53
N ASN A 71 29.17 -17.55 41.69
CA ASN A 71 28.48 -18.75 42.16
C ASN A 71 27.31 -18.35 43.07
N CYS A 72 26.11 -18.81 42.76
CA CYS A 72 24.86 -18.53 43.48
C CYS A 72 24.28 -19.80 44.14
N GLU A 73 25.15 -20.70 44.62
CA GLU A 73 24.84 -22.02 45.18
C GLU A 73 24.30 -22.99 44.12
N ASP A 74 23.05 -22.83 43.69
CA ASP A 74 22.40 -23.75 42.74
C ASP A 74 22.78 -23.52 41.27
N PHE A 75 23.38 -22.36 40.95
CA PHE A 75 23.77 -21.98 39.58
C PHE A 75 24.92 -20.97 39.52
N PHE A 76 25.53 -20.84 38.33
CA PHE A 76 26.52 -19.81 38.03
C PHE A 76 25.91 -18.68 37.19
N VAL A 77 26.29 -17.44 37.48
CA VAL A 77 25.98 -16.25 36.68
C VAL A 77 27.25 -15.78 35.97
N TYR A 78 27.18 -15.61 34.65
CA TYR A 78 28.30 -15.22 33.80
C TYR A 78 28.07 -13.81 33.24
N LEU A 79 28.95 -12.86 33.54
CA LEU A 79 29.04 -11.57 32.87
C LEU A 79 29.95 -11.74 31.64
N LEU A 80 29.33 -11.85 30.48
CA LEU A 80 29.95 -12.06 29.17
C LEU A 80 30.10 -10.74 28.41
N GLN A 81 31.07 -10.66 27.50
CA GLN A 81 31.24 -9.51 26.58
C GLN A 81 30.72 -9.85 25.17
N PRO A 82 30.24 -8.86 24.39
CA PRO A 82 29.87 -9.07 22.98
C PRO A 82 31.03 -9.68 22.16
N THR A 83 30.76 -10.77 21.45
CA THR A 83 31.73 -11.41 20.56
C THR A 83 31.75 -10.73 19.19
N GLN A 84 32.89 -10.81 18.48
CA GLN A 84 33.03 -10.25 17.13
C GLN A 84 33.04 -11.37 16.08
N GLY A 85 32.35 -11.14 14.95
CA GLY A 85 32.27 -12.11 13.85
C GLY A 85 31.59 -13.42 14.25
N CYS A 86 32.07 -14.54 13.70
CA CYS A 86 31.51 -15.88 13.89
C CYS A 86 31.95 -16.57 15.21
N MET A 87 32.11 -15.79 16.29
CA MET A 87 32.43 -16.29 17.63
C MET A 87 31.18 -16.35 18.52
N GLY A 88 30.97 -17.45 19.25
CA GLY A 88 29.83 -17.60 20.17
C GLY A 88 30.15 -18.43 21.41
N TYR A 89 29.53 -18.09 22.55
CA TYR A 89 29.73 -18.81 23.80
C TYR A 89 29.06 -20.18 23.78
N CYS A 90 29.82 -21.22 24.13
CA CYS A 90 29.29 -22.57 24.30
C CYS A 90 28.77 -22.78 25.73
N ALA A 91 27.85 -23.73 25.91
CA ALA A 91 27.49 -24.29 27.20
C ALA A 91 27.30 -25.81 27.06
N GLU A 92 27.73 -26.58 28.07
CA GLU A 92 27.59 -28.03 28.15
C GLU A 92 26.69 -28.45 29.32
N VAL A 93 25.97 -29.55 29.15
CA VAL A 93 25.07 -30.11 30.19
C VAL A 93 25.89 -30.88 31.22
N VAL A 94 25.69 -30.58 32.49
CA VAL A 94 26.36 -31.28 33.60
C VAL A 94 25.79 -32.71 33.69
N PRO A 95 26.62 -33.77 33.61
CA PRO A 95 26.13 -35.15 33.66
C PRO A 95 25.85 -35.60 35.10
N ASP A 96 24.69 -36.22 35.30
CA ASP A 96 24.25 -36.77 36.60
C ASP A 96 25.29 -37.75 37.19
N ALA A 97 25.71 -37.52 38.44
CA ALA A 97 26.72 -38.33 39.12
C ALA A 97 26.18 -39.74 39.42
N LYS A 98 26.71 -40.76 38.74
CA LYS A 98 26.28 -42.16 38.93
C LYS A 98 26.73 -42.72 40.29
N PRO A 99 25.86 -43.44 41.02
CA PRO A 99 26.26 -44.13 42.25
C PRO A 99 27.21 -45.29 41.94
N GLN A 100 28.24 -45.46 42.77
CA GLN A 100 29.25 -46.50 42.62
C GLN A 100 28.77 -47.82 43.26
N THR A 101 28.77 -48.89 42.48
CA THR A 101 28.44 -50.26 42.92
C THR A 101 29.71 -51.11 43.06
N CYS A 102 29.64 -52.20 43.83
CA CYS A 102 30.72 -53.19 43.98
C CYS A 102 30.25 -54.58 43.54
N ASP A 103 30.95 -55.15 42.56
CA ASP A 103 31.09 -56.57 42.15
C ASP A 103 29.82 -57.43 41.91
N PRO A 104 29.94 -58.50 41.09
CA PRO A 104 30.29 -59.80 41.69
C PRO A 104 31.18 -60.76 40.86
N GLU A 105 31.67 -61.78 41.58
CA GLU A 105 32.16 -63.13 41.16
C GLU A 105 33.66 -63.36 40.85
N GLY A 106 34.44 -63.76 41.89
CA GLY A 106 35.81 -64.31 41.71
C GLY A 106 36.65 -64.60 42.97
N ARG A 107 36.36 -65.72 43.67
CA ARG A 107 37.15 -66.48 44.70
C ARG A 107 38.66 -66.17 44.95
N GLU A 108 39.27 -66.42 46.13
CA GLU A 108 38.86 -66.77 47.52
C GLU A 108 40.12 -66.87 48.46
N ILE A 109 39.92 -67.01 49.79
CA ILE A 109 40.84 -67.54 50.86
C ILE A 109 42.06 -66.70 51.33
N GLN A 110 41.90 -65.95 52.45
CA GLN A 110 42.54 -66.27 53.75
C GLN A 110 41.97 -65.45 54.95
N GLY A 111 40.72 -65.74 55.34
CA GLY A 111 40.23 -65.66 56.74
C GLY A 111 40.14 -64.30 57.47
N ALA A 112 38.90 -63.79 57.60
CA ALA A 112 38.48 -62.67 58.48
C ALA A 112 38.98 -61.26 58.02
N CYS A 113 38.40 -60.14 58.44
CA CYS A 113 37.53 -59.91 59.61
C CYS A 113 36.04 -59.68 59.30
N SER A 114 35.18 -60.28 60.12
CA SER A 114 33.83 -59.77 60.41
C SER A 114 33.91 -58.70 61.51
N SER A 115 32.85 -57.91 61.66
CA SER A 115 32.43 -57.42 62.98
C SER A 115 30.97 -57.80 63.23
N ASN A 116 30.76 -59.03 63.72
CA ASN A 116 29.42 -59.52 64.05
C ASN A 116 28.90 -58.87 65.34
N MET A 117 27.75 -58.20 65.26
CA MET A 117 26.76 -58.24 66.34
C MET A 117 25.35 -58.33 65.75
N ALA A 118 24.61 -59.31 66.25
CA ALA A 118 23.20 -59.58 66.00
C ALA A 118 22.60 -60.13 67.32
N PRO A 119 21.27 -60.29 67.48
CA PRO A 119 20.18 -59.91 66.59
C PRO A 119 19.08 -59.11 67.35
N SER A 120 17.86 -59.09 66.79
CA SER A 120 16.58 -58.61 67.38
C SER A 120 16.39 -57.08 67.43
N LEU A 121 15.17 -56.55 67.32
CA LEU A 121 13.87 -57.22 67.33
C LEU A 121 13.21 -57.35 65.94
N SER A 122 12.19 -58.21 65.88
CA SER A 122 11.31 -58.40 64.73
C SER A 122 10.43 -57.18 64.46
N ALA A 123 10.81 -56.35 63.48
CA ALA A 123 9.83 -55.58 62.73
C ALA A 123 9.03 -56.53 61.82
N ALA A 124 7.74 -56.28 61.63
CA ALA A 124 6.95 -57.01 60.65
C ALA A 124 7.48 -56.68 59.24
N VAL A 125 7.68 -57.70 58.40
CA VAL A 125 8.10 -57.50 57.01
C VAL A 125 6.91 -56.94 56.23
N SER A 126 6.83 -55.61 56.13
CA SER A 126 5.90 -54.96 55.22
C SER A 126 6.32 -55.21 53.76
N PRO A 127 5.37 -55.35 52.83
CA PRO A 127 5.67 -55.39 51.41
C PRO A 127 6.43 -54.13 50.94
N PRO A 128 7.31 -54.24 49.93
CA PRO A 128 7.93 -53.07 49.33
C PRO A 128 6.84 -52.17 48.72
N LEU A 129 7.03 -50.85 48.83
CA LEU A 129 6.13 -49.89 48.18
C LEU A 129 6.11 -50.11 46.66
N PRO A 130 4.93 -50.07 46.02
CA PRO A 130 4.83 -49.91 44.57
C PRO A 130 5.54 -48.63 44.10
N ALA A 131 5.98 -48.64 42.84
CA ALA A 131 6.25 -47.42 42.09
C ALA A 131 4.97 -46.56 42.00
N ILE A 132 5.15 -45.25 41.86
CA ILE A 132 4.04 -44.30 41.68
C ILE A 132 3.19 -44.73 40.48
N PRO A 133 1.89 -45.00 40.65
CA PRO A 133 1.06 -45.46 39.54
C PRO A 133 0.90 -44.38 38.46
N GLU A 134 0.99 -44.78 37.20
CA GLU A 134 0.76 -43.92 36.05
C GLU A 134 -0.55 -44.30 35.37
N VAL A 135 -1.39 -43.32 35.04
CA VAL A 135 -2.71 -43.52 34.42
C VAL A 135 -2.66 -42.99 32.98
N VAL A 136 -3.00 -43.84 32.02
CA VAL A 136 -3.01 -43.54 30.59
C VAL A 136 -4.31 -44.06 29.98
N ALA A 137 -4.93 -43.31 29.07
CA ALA A 137 -6.10 -43.78 28.33
C ALA A 137 -5.69 -44.61 27.10
N GLU A 138 -6.29 -45.80 26.94
CA GLU A 138 -6.08 -46.71 25.82
C GLU A 138 -7.41 -47.05 25.13
N LEU A 139 -7.41 -47.13 23.80
CA LEU A 139 -8.57 -47.54 23.01
C LEU A 139 -8.47 -49.05 22.70
N ILE A 140 -9.42 -49.85 23.20
CA ILE A 140 -9.40 -51.31 23.08
C ILE A 140 -10.73 -51.77 22.49
N LYS A 141 -10.71 -52.20 21.22
CA LYS A 141 -11.90 -52.70 20.47
C LYS A 141 -13.09 -51.73 20.45
N GLY A 142 -12.82 -50.42 20.35
CA GLY A 142 -13.84 -49.37 20.32
C GLY A 142 -14.26 -48.82 21.69
N SER A 143 -14.10 -49.59 22.78
CA SER A 143 -14.23 -49.07 24.15
C SER A 143 -12.94 -48.37 24.59
N ILE A 144 -13.10 -47.35 25.46
CA ILE A 144 -11.99 -46.57 26.04
C ILE A 144 -11.76 -47.05 27.46
N TYR A 145 -10.51 -47.32 27.81
CA TYR A 145 -10.11 -47.76 29.15
C TYR A 145 -9.03 -46.85 29.72
N LEU A 146 -9.19 -46.44 30.98
CA LEU A 146 -8.12 -45.90 31.78
C LEU A 146 -7.28 -47.06 32.31
N ARG A 147 -6.04 -47.13 31.86
CA ARG A 147 -5.05 -48.11 32.31
C ARG A 147 -4.16 -47.48 33.36
N CYS A 148 -4.22 -48.02 34.58
CA CYS A 148 -3.30 -47.69 35.63
C CYS A 148 -2.16 -48.72 35.65
N THR A 149 -0.91 -48.31 35.48
CA THR A 149 0.27 -49.18 35.53
C THR A 149 1.08 -48.95 36.80
N PHE A 150 1.49 -50.03 37.46
CA PHE A 150 2.21 -50.03 38.73
C PHE A 150 3.09 -51.29 38.85
N GLY A 151 4.16 -51.22 39.63
CA GLY A 151 5.07 -52.36 39.79
C GLY A 151 6.07 -52.15 40.91
N ILE A 152 6.82 -53.21 41.24
CA ILE A 152 7.87 -53.16 42.28
C ILE A 152 9.23 -53.07 41.57
N PRO A 153 10.09 -52.08 41.89
CA PRO A 153 11.32 -51.82 41.13
C PRO A 153 12.26 -53.02 40.93
N SER A 154 12.35 -53.94 41.89
CA SER A 154 13.05 -55.24 41.72
C SER A 154 12.88 -56.20 42.92
N VAL A 155 11.99 -57.21 42.84
CA VAL A 155 11.99 -58.39 43.74
C VAL A 155 11.43 -59.63 43.00
N ASN A 156 12.04 -60.81 43.17
CA ASN A 156 11.58 -62.09 42.60
C ASN A 156 10.43 -62.77 43.39
N ASN A 157 9.65 -62.03 44.19
CA ASN A 157 8.62 -62.60 45.06
C ASN A 157 7.23 -62.55 44.41
N SER A 158 6.39 -63.53 44.76
CA SER A 158 4.96 -63.53 44.42
C SER A 158 4.20 -62.50 45.25
N VAL A 159 4.18 -61.25 44.77
CA VAL A 159 3.48 -60.12 45.39
C VAL A 159 2.22 -59.82 44.56
N GLY A 160 1.07 -59.71 45.22
CA GLY A 160 -0.16 -59.19 44.63
C GLY A 160 -0.32 -57.70 44.91
N PHE A 161 -1.17 -57.03 44.13
CA PHE A 161 -1.50 -55.62 44.33
C PHE A 161 -2.97 -55.47 44.68
N THR A 162 -3.27 -54.54 45.58
CA THR A 162 -4.63 -54.06 45.82
C THR A 162 -4.73 -52.68 45.19
N VAL A 163 -5.73 -52.47 44.33
CA VAL A 163 -5.89 -51.24 43.54
C VAL A 163 -7.24 -50.61 43.88
N THR A 164 -7.22 -49.34 44.28
CA THR A 164 -8.42 -48.53 44.48
C THR A 164 -8.42 -47.36 43.51
N TRP A 165 -9.41 -47.33 42.61
CA TRP A 165 -9.73 -46.20 41.75
C TRP A 165 -10.71 -45.26 42.46
N SER A 166 -10.47 -43.95 42.34
CA SER A 166 -11.37 -42.92 42.85
C SER A 166 -11.51 -41.75 41.89
N ARG A 167 -12.61 -41.01 41.98
CA ARG A 167 -12.81 -39.71 41.31
C ARG A 167 -12.94 -38.59 42.34
N LEU A 168 -12.64 -37.36 41.93
CA LEU A 168 -12.92 -36.16 42.73
C LEU A 168 -14.35 -35.68 42.45
N SER A 169 -15.16 -35.51 43.49
CA SER A 169 -16.48 -34.88 43.39
C SER A 169 -16.36 -33.35 43.20
N PRO A 170 -17.42 -32.65 42.76
CA PRO A 170 -17.43 -31.18 42.67
C PRO A 170 -17.11 -30.47 43.98
N GLU A 171 -17.40 -31.10 45.13
CA GLU A 171 -17.12 -30.62 46.47
C GLU A 171 -15.68 -30.92 46.95
N GLY A 172 -14.83 -31.51 46.09
CA GLY A 172 -13.45 -31.88 46.39
C GLY A 172 -13.30 -33.17 47.21
N ILE A 173 -14.34 -33.99 47.31
CA ILE A 173 -14.32 -35.26 48.05
C ILE A 173 -13.90 -36.39 47.10
N LYS A 174 -12.98 -37.26 47.52
CA LYS A 174 -12.63 -38.46 46.72
C LYS A 174 -13.66 -39.57 46.94
N GLU A 175 -14.38 -39.91 45.89
CA GLU A 175 -15.33 -41.02 45.84
C GLU A 175 -14.65 -42.28 45.29
N GLU A 176 -14.76 -43.41 46.01
CA GLU A 176 -14.25 -44.71 45.54
C GLU A 176 -15.16 -45.28 44.44
N LEU A 177 -14.57 -45.60 43.29
CA LEU A 177 -15.28 -46.16 42.13
C LEU A 177 -15.15 -47.68 42.04
N ARG A 178 -13.95 -48.21 42.30
CA ARG A 178 -13.63 -49.63 42.15
C ARG A 178 -12.42 -50.02 42.98
N HIS A 179 -12.59 -51.05 43.79
CA HIS A 179 -11.53 -51.69 44.56
C HIS A 179 -11.35 -53.14 44.06
N GLU A 180 -10.11 -53.52 43.72
CA GLU A 180 -9.82 -54.86 43.20
C GLU A 180 -8.42 -55.37 43.59
N THR A 181 -8.20 -56.67 43.47
CA THR A 181 -6.90 -57.31 43.63
C THR A 181 -6.34 -57.72 42.27
N ALA A 182 -5.17 -57.18 41.93
CA ALA A 182 -4.49 -57.37 40.66
C ALA A 182 -3.24 -58.25 40.83
N PHE A 183 -3.16 -59.33 40.04
CA PHE A 183 -2.01 -60.23 39.95
C PHE A 183 -1.00 -59.83 38.86
N HIS A 184 -1.26 -58.72 38.17
CA HIS A 184 -0.43 -58.14 37.10
C HIS A 184 -0.12 -56.69 37.44
N GLY A 185 0.95 -56.13 36.89
CA GLY A 185 1.37 -54.72 37.11
C GLY A 185 0.50 -53.66 36.42
N PHE A 186 -0.80 -53.91 36.27
CA PHE A 186 -1.76 -52.93 35.76
C PHE A 186 -3.21 -53.27 36.14
N SER A 187 -4.06 -52.26 36.13
CA SER A 187 -5.52 -52.32 36.27
C SER A 187 -6.19 -51.56 35.12
N LEU A 188 -7.43 -51.91 34.78
CA LEU A 188 -8.22 -51.31 33.70
C LEU A 188 -9.62 -50.92 34.20
N LEU A 189 -9.97 -49.65 34.02
CA LEU A 189 -11.30 -49.10 34.32
C LEU A 189 -11.91 -48.54 33.02
N GLU A 190 -13.15 -48.93 32.71
CA GLU A 190 -13.84 -48.51 31.48
C GLU A 190 -14.39 -47.09 31.60
N LEU A 191 -14.24 -46.28 30.56
CA LEU A 191 -14.84 -44.96 30.47
C LEU A 191 -16.26 -45.10 29.91
N ASP A 192 -17.23 -45.35 30.79
CA ASP A 192 -18.60 -45.77 30.46
C ASP A 192 -19.62 -44.61 30.34
N GLY A 193 -19.27 -43.39 30.74
CA GLY A 193 -20.17 -42.23 30.81
C GLY A 193 -21.11 -42.24 32.04
N ILE A 194 -21.03 -43.26 32.89
CA ILE A 194 -21.94 -43.51 34.02
C ILE A 194 -21.16 -43.47 35.35
N SER A 195 -20.12 -44.30 35.44
CA SER A 195 -19.16 -44.37 36.54
C SER A 195 -18.11 -43.25 36.43
N ILE A 196 -17.63 -42.98 35.21
CA ILE A 196 -16.73 -41.86 34.88
C ILE A 196 -17.29 -41.11 33.67
N ARG A 197 -17.28 -39.78 33.74
CA ARG A 197 -17.67 -38.87 32.66
C ARG A 197 -16.49 -38.06 32.13
N LEU A 198 -16.66 -37.51 30.93
CA LEU A 198 -15.73 -36.50 30.45
C LEU A 198 -15.86 -35.24 31.31
N GLY A 199 -14.72 -34.71 31.76
CA GLY A 199 -14.60 -33.68 32.81
C GLY A 199 -14.14 -34.22 34.17
N ASP A 200 -14.26 -35.53 34.43
CA ASP A 200 -13.90 -36.10 35.74
C ASP A 200 -12.37 -36.10 35.99
N ARG A 201 -12.00 -35.92 37.26
CA ARG A 201 -10.62 -35.99 37.77
C ARG A 201 -10.43 -37.32 38.51
N VAL A 202 -9.62 -38.20 37.97
CA VAL A 202 -9.47 -39.61 38.37
C VAL A 202 -8.11 -39.85 39.03
N TYR A 203 -8.09 -40.67 40.07
CA TYR A 203 -6.90 -41.07 40.82
C TYR A 203 -6.87 -42.60 40.94
N CYS A 204 -5.72 -43.21 40.64
CA CYS A 204 -5.46 -44.62 40.88
C CYS A 204 -4.50 -44.75 42.07
N SER A 205 -4.85 -45.55 43.07
CA SER A 205 -3.97 -45.84 44.20
C SER A 205 -3.71 -47.35 44.31
N SER A 206 -2.49 -47.73 44.68
CA SER A 206 -2.10 -49.14 44.80
C SER A 206 -1.29 -49.43 46.08
N SER A 207 -1.61 -50.54 46.74
CA SER A 207 -0.78 -51.16 47.78
C SER A 207 -0.31 -52.54 47.32
N ALA A 208 0.84 -52.99 47.83
CA ALA A 208 1.38 -54.32 47.60
C ALA A 208 1.06 -55.25 48.79
N TYR A 209 0.88 -56.55 48.55
CA TYR A 209 0.76 -57.59 49.58
C TYR A 209 1.44 -58.90 49.17
N PHE A 210 2.07 -59.60 50.10
CA PHE A 210 2.64 -60.93 49.80
C PHE A 210 1.52 -61.95 49.63
N MET A 211 1.52 -62.75 48.56
CA MET A 211 0.43 -63.73 48.32
C MET A 211 0.30 -64.79 49.42
N GLU A 212 1.35 -65.01 50.22
CA GLU A 212 1.32 -65.89 51.40
C GLU A 212 0.60 -65.29 52.62
N LYS A 213 0.43 -63.96 52.67
CA LYS A 213 -0.17 -63.19 53.79
C LYS A 213 -0.87 -61.92 53.28
N PRO A 214 -2.08 -62.02 52.68
CA PRO A 214 -2.81 -60.86 52.16
C PRO A 214 -3.24 -59.85 53.24
N ASP A 215 -3.29 -60.24 54.51
CA ASP A 215 -3.61 -59.37 55.65
C ASP A 215 -2.53 -58.31 55.95
N ILE A 216 -1.35 -58.40 55.31
CA ILE A 216 -0.22 -57.48 55.51
C ILE A 216 0.05 -56.73 54.19
N GLN A 217 -0.56 -55.55 54.06
CA GLN A 217 -0.37 -54.65 52.91
C GLN A 217 0.71 -53.59 53.19
N SER A 218 1.28 -53.01 52.13
CA SER A 218 2.03 -51.75 52.21
C SER A 218 1.08 -50.57 52.46
N SER A 219 1.63 -49.40 52.79
CA SER A 219 0.93 -48.14 52.54
C SER A 219 0.58 -48.01 51.05
N SER A 220 -0.57 -47.42 50.74
CA SER A 220 -0.98 -47.14 49.36
C SER A 220 -0.14 -46.00 48.76
N VAL A 221 0.17 -46.10 47.47
CA VAL A 221 0.82 -45.07 46.66
C VAL A 221 -0.17 -44.64 45.58
N GLU A 222 -0.42 -43.33 45.49
CA GLU A 222 -1.40 -42.74 44.57
C GLU A 222 -0.73 -42.17 43.31
N SER A 223 -1.46 -42.21 42.19
CA SER A 223 -1.07 -41.57 40.94
C SER A 223 -1.10 -40.04 41.03
N LYS A 224 -0.55 -39.38 40.01
CA LYS A 224 -0.95 -38.00 39.70
C LYS A 224 -2.45 -37.95 39.35
N GLU A 225 -3.04 -36.76 39.45
CA GLU A 225 -4.39 -36.49 38.93
C GLU A 225 -4.43 -36.77 37.43
N PHE A 226 -5.37 -37.60 36.99
CA PHE A 226 -5.70 -37.80 35.57
C PHE A 226 -7.04 -37.13 35.27
N PHE A 227 -7.02 -36.04 34.51
CA PHE A 227 -8.24 -35.43 33.98
C PHE A 227 -8.68 -36.18 32.72
N ALA A 228 -9.92 -36.66 32.67
CA ALA A 228 -10.48 -37.38 31.53
C ALA A 228 -11.34 -36.44 30.66
N GLY A 229 -10.82 -35.86 29.57
CA GLY A 229 -11.61 -34.93 28.75
C GLY A 229 -10.83 -34.16 27.69
N ILE A 230 -11.27 -32.92 27.46
CA ILE A 230 -10.57 -31.89 26.69
C ILE A 230 -10.25 -30.72 27.62
N LYS A 231 -9.03 -30.20 27.53
CA LYS A 231 -8.60 -28.95 28.15
C LYS A 231 -8.28 -27.89 27.10
N ILE A 232 -8.47 -26.63 27.48
CA ILE A 232 -8.06 -25.46 26.73
C ILE A 232 -6.94 -24.78 27.52
N HIS A 233 -5.85 -24.43 26.85
CA HIS A 233 -4.66 -23.83 27.47
C HIS A 233 -4.20 -22.58 26.69
N PRO A 234 -3.90 -21.45 27.37
CA PRO A 234 -3.91 -21.24 28.83
C PRO A 234 -5.32 -21.21 29.46
N GLU A 235 -5.44 -21.57 30.74
CA GLU A 235 -6.72 -21.54 31.48
C GLU A 235 -7.16 -20.09 31.82
N THR A 236 -6.20 -19.25 32.23
CA THR A 236 -6.34 -17.79 32.39
C THR A 236 -5.17 -17.07 31.74
N TYR A 237 -5.41 -15.90 31.13
CA TYR A 237 -4.36 -15.15 30.45
C TYR A 237 -4.66 -13.65 30.31
N ASP A 238 -3.64 -12.81 30.51
CA ASP A 238 -3.69 -11.35 30.30
C ASP A 238 -3.07 -11.00 28.93
N ILE A 239 -3.83 -10.32 28.08
CA ILE A 239 -3.37 -9.72 26.82
C ILE A 239 -3.66 -8.22 26.79
N SER A 240 -3.35 -7.54 25.69
CA SER A 240 -3.56 -6.11 25.48
C SER A 240 -3.80 -5.81 24.00
N GLU A 241 -4.41 -4.67 23.69
CA GLU A 241 -4.72 -4.20 22.32
C GLU A 241 -3.49 -3.73 21.51
N ASN A 242 -2.41 -4.51 21.51
CA ASN A 242 -1.17 -4.20 20.78
C ASN A 242 -1.03 -4.97 19.45
N GLY A 243 -2.12 -5.56 18.94
CA GLY A 243 -2.14 -6.34 17.69
C GLY A 243 -1.31 -7.62 17.71
N LYS A 244 -0.92 -8.12 18.90
CA LYS A 244 -0.10 -9.32 19.05
C LYS A 244 -0.94 -10.60 19.03
N GLU A 245 -0.46 -11.59 18.27
CA GLU A 245 -1.04 -12.93 18.22
C GLU A 245 -0.63 -13.79 19.43
N TYR A 246 -1.58 -14.58 19.95
CA TYR A 246 -1.39 -15.50 21.08
C TYR A 246 -1.88 -16.91 20.72
N ARG A 247 -1.27 -17.95 21.29
CA ARG A 247 -1.55 -19.37 20.99
C ARG A 247 -2.56 -19.95 21.98
N LEU A 248 -3.68 -20.48 21.47
CA LEU A 248 -4.58 -21.37 22.20
C LEU A 248 -4.27 -22.83 21.81
N ALA A 249 -4.07 -23.70 22.80
CA ALA A 249 -3.97 -25.14 22.60
C ALA A 249 -5.26 -25.81 23.09
N VAL A 250 -5.80 -26.71 22.27
CA VAL A 250 -6.92 -27.57 22.66
C VAL A 250 -6.41 -29.00 22.67
N GLU A 251 -6.41 -29.62 23.85
CA GLU A 251 -5.73 -30.89 24.12
C GLU A 251 -6.70 -31.89 24.73
N SER A 252 -6.75 -33.10 24.19
CA SER A 252 -7.52 -34.20 24.77
C SER A 252 -6.63 -35.26 25.39
N SER A 253 -6.97 -35.67 26.61
CA SER A 253 -6.35 -36.80 27.32
C SER A 253 -6.98 -38.15 26.99
N ILE A 254 -8.01 -38.18 26.13
CA ILE A 254 -8.82 -39.35 25.80
C ILE A 254 -8.68 -39.65 24.30
N PRO A 255 -8.41 -40.90 23.89
CA PRO A 255 -8.31 -41.25 22.47
C PRO A 255 -9.67 -41.16 21.77
N ILE A 256 -9.66 -40.60 20.55
CA ILE A 256 -10.86 -40.44 19.75
C ILE A 256 -11.25 -41.80 19.13
N PRO A 257 -12.47 -42.32 19.35
CA PRO A 257 -12.92 -43.60 18.81
C PRO A 257 -13.51 -43.43 17.40
N CYS A 258 -12.96 -44.16 16.42
CA CYS A 258 -13.42 -44.14 15.03
C CYS A 258 -14.41 -45.29 14.75
N PRO A 259 -15.42 -45.12 13.88
CA PRO A 259 -16.22 -46.23 13.36
C PRO A 259 -15.38 -47.07 12.37
N GLU A 260 -15.51 -48.41 12.44
CA GLU A 260 -14.66 -49.40 11.72
C GLU A 260 -14.76 -49.38 10.17
N PHE A 261 -15.51 -48.44 9.59
CA PHE A 261 -15.77 -48.34 8.14
C PHE A 261 -15.18 -47.10 7.45
N SER A 262 -14.48 -46.23 8.19
CA SER A 262 -13.77 -45.07 7.60
C SER A 262 -12.54 -45.55 6.81
N GLN A 263 -12.50 -45.27 5.50
CA GLN A 263 -11.45 -45.78 4.58
C GLN A 263 -10.27 -44.82 4.39
N LEU A 264 -10.27 -43.67 5.07
CA LEU A 264 -9.25 -42.62 4.99
C LEU A 264 -8.87 -42.13 6.39
N GLU A 265 -7.58 -41.96 6.66
CA GLU A 265 -7.06 -41.45 7.94
C GLU A 265 -7.48 -39.99 8.21
N SER A 266 -7.94 -39.26 7.20
CA SER A 266 -8.47 -37.89 7.31
C SER A 266 -9.81 -37.78 8.02
N ASP A 267 -10.59 -38.87 8.08
CA ASP A 267 -12.02 -38.80 8.35
C ASP A 267 -12.36 -39.01 9.83
N CYS A 268 -11.41 -39.50 10.64
CA CYS A 268 -11.61 -39.71 12.08
C CYS A 268 -11.19 -38.48 12.89
N LYS A 269 -12.16 -37.61 13.15
CA LYS A 269 -12.00 -36.36 13.91
C LYS A 269 -13.19 -36.08 14.81
N ILE A 270 -12.98 -35.24 15.83
CA ILE A 270 -14.05 -34.56 16.57
C ILE A 270 -13.91 -33.06 16.29
N SER A 271 -14.97 -32.48 15.72
CA SER A 271 -15.08 -31.04 15.49
C SER A 271 -15.64 -30.36 16.74
N LEU A 272 -15.01 -29.26 17.16
CA LEU A 272 -15.45 -28.40 18.24
C LEU A 272 -15.85 -27.03 17.67
N THR A 273 -17.01 -26.50 18.05
CA THR A 273 -17.34 -25.09 17.78
C THR A 273 -17.01 -24.24 18.99
N LEU A 274 -16.19 -23.22 18.79
CA LEU A 274 -15.81 -22.23 19.79
C LEU A 274 -16.67 -20.97 19.65
N HIS A 275 -17.04 -20.39 20.78
CA HIS A 275 -17.69 -19.08 20.83
C HIS A 275 -17.09 -18.19 21.93
N THR A 276 -17.16 -16.87 21.72
CA THR A 276 -16.64 -15.85 22.64
C THR A 276 -17.78 -15.17 23.41
N VAL A 277 -17.64 -15.05 24.73
CA VAL A 277 -18.63 -14.44 25.63
C VAL A 277 -17.96 -13.40 26.52
N ASP A 278 -18.34 -12.13 26.37
CA ASP A 278 -17.80 -11.01 27.16
C ASP A 278 -18.51 -10.86 28.51
N GLU A 279 -17.75 -10.73 29.58
CA GLU A 279 -18.29 -10.60 30.94
C GLU A 279 -18.61 -9.13 31.27
N GLY A 280 -19.89 -8.75 31.12
CA GLY A 280 -20.47 -7.56 31.76
C GLY A 280 -20.72 -6.33 30.88
N LYS A 281 -20.51 -6.42 29.56
CA LYS A 281 -20.61 -5.28 28.62
C LYS A 281 -21.04 -5.72 27.20
N GLU A 282 -22.09 -6.54 27.08
CA GLU A 282 -22.57 -7.18 25.82
C GLU A 282 -22.86 -6.18 24.66
N GLN A 283 -23.04 -4.89 24.95
CA GLN A 283 -23.34 -3.84 23.97
C GLN A 283 -22.09 -3.26 23.27
N LEU A 284 -20.87 -3.52 23.76
CA LEU A 284 -19.63 -2.87 23.28
C LEU A 284 -18.91 -3.60 22.14
N GLY A 285 -19.58 -4.50 21.43
CA GLY A 285 -18.98 -5.25 20.32
C GLY A 285 -17.92 -6.27 20.76
N LEU A 286 -17.08 -6.75 19.84
CA LEU A 286 -16.10 -7.79 20.14
C LEU A 286 -14.80 -7.24 20.73
N ASN A 287 -14.39 -7.83 21.85
CA ASN A 287 -13.11 -7.62 22.53
C ASN A 287 -12.00 -8.60 22.06
N LEU A 288 -12.38 -9.77 21.54
CA LEU A 288 -11.47 -10.88 21.23
C LEU A 288 -11.84 -11.56 19.91
N ALA A 289 -10.86 -11.87 19.07
CA ALA A 289 -11.06 -12.58 17.81
C ALA A 289 -10.20 -13.86 17.73
N LEU A 290 -10.74 -14.90 17.12
CA LEU A 290 -10.10 -16.23 16.98
C LEU A 290 -9.75 -16.48 15.52
N SER A 291 -8.63 -17.12 15.22
CA SER A 291 -8.25 -17.51 13.84
C SER A 291 -9.09 -18.66 13.24
N SER A 292 -9.96 -19.27 14.05
CA SER A 292 -11.04 -20.15 13.59
C SER A 292 -12.07 -20.33 14.71
N CYS A 293 -13.35 -20.28 14.39
CA CYS A 293 -14.43 -20.68 15.30
C CYS A 293 -14.63 -22.21 15.36
N HIS A 294 -13.92 -22.98 14.52
CA HIS A 294 -14.00 -24.45 14.49
C HIS A 294 -12.62 -25.09 14.68
N VAL A 295 -12.56 -26.13 15.50
CA VAL A 295 -11.31 -26.86 15.83
C VAL A 295 -11.51 -28.36 15.66
N ASP A 296 -10.75 -28.97 14.75
CA ASP A 296 -10.73 -30.42 14.52
C ASP A 296 -9.66 -31.11 15.37
N LEU A 297 -10.08 -31.93 16.32
CA LEU A 297 -9.19 -32.88 17.00
C LEU A 297 -9.12 -34.18 16.18
N LEU A 298 -7.96 -34.47 15.58
CA LEU A 298 -7.70 -35.71 14.82
C LEU A 298 -7.27 -36.84 15.76
N GLN A 299 -7.61 -38.10 15.45
CA GLN A 299 -7.08 -39.24 16.20
C GLN A 299 -5.54 -39.32 16.07
N LYS A 300 -4.84 -39.44 17.20
CA LYS A 300 -3.39 -39.68 17.29
C LYS A 300 -3.09 -40.69 18.41
N PRO A 301 -1.94 -41.40 18.38
CA PRO A 301 -1.52 -42.22 19.51
C PRO A 301 -1.20 -41.35 20.72
N CYS A 302 -1.69 -41.74 21.91
CA CYS A 302 -1.47 -41.00 23.15
C CYS A 302 0.01 -40.94 23.53
N ASN A 303 0.55 -39.74 23.72
CA ASN A 303 1.94 -39.50 24.09
C ASN A 303 1.99 -38.52 25.28
N ASN A 304 2.70 -38.88 26.35
CA ASN A 304 2.75 -38.12 27.61
C ASN A 304 1.36 -37.68 28.15
N GLY A 305 0.33 -38.51 27.96
CA GLY A 305 -1.05 -38.22 28.39
C GLY A 305 -1.88 -37.36 27.42
N ILE A 306 -1.32 -36.91 26.29
CA ILE A 306 -2.07 -36.18 25.24
C ILE A 306 -2.37 -37.14 24.08
N CYS A 307 -3.66 -37.38 23.83
CA CYS A 307 -4.19 -38.25 22.76
C CYS A 307 -4.62 -37.49 21.51
N SER A 308 -4.96 -36.21 21.63
CA SER A 308 -5.06 -35.30 20.49
C SER A 308 -4.69 -33.88 20.90
N GLN A 309 -4.18 -33.11 19.95
CA GLN A 309 -3.90 -31.68 20.11
C GLN A 309 -4.22 -30.98 18.80
N ALA A 310 -4.95 -29.88 18.91
CA ALA A 310 -5.10 -28.85 17.90
C ALA A 310 -4.62 -27.50 18.45
N VAL A 311 -4.32 -26.56 17.54
CA VAL A 311 -3.79 -25.24 17.88
C VAL A 311 -4.50 -24.21 17.03
N ILE A 312 -4.97 -23.14 17.67
CA ILE A 312 -5.42 -21.92 17.00
C ILE A 312 -4.74 -20.71 17.63
N TYR A 313 -4.83 -19.58 16.94
CA TYR A 313 -4.36 -18.29 17.41
C TYR A 313 -5.54 -17.37 17.77
N PHE A 314 -5.32 -16.45 18.71
CA PHE A 314 -6.26 -15.41 19.10
C PHE A 314 -5.56 -14.06 19.26
N THR A 315 -6.32 -12.98 19.12
CA THR A 315 -5.85 -11.60 19.33
C THR A 315 -6.92 -10.81 20.09
N ALA A 316 -6.49 -9.76 20.80
CA ALA A 316 -7.37 -8.68 21.15
C ALA A 316 -7.83 -7.97 19.86
N VAL A 317 -9.09 -7.54 19.82
CA VAL A 317 -9.59 -6.63 18.78
C VAL A 317 -9.19 -5.22 19.17
N THR A 318 -8.60 -4.45 18.27
CA THR A 318 -8.38 -3.00 18.49
C THR A 318 -9.68 -2.28 18.12
N ASP A 319 -10.52 -1.92 19.08
CA ASP A 319 -11.82 -1.29 18.77
C ASP A 319 -11.73 0.24 18.56
N PHE A 320 -10.55 0.80 18.84
CA PHE A 320 -10.14 2.21 18.75
C PHE A 320 -10.74 3.14 19.82
N MET A 321 -11.43 2.61 20.81
CA MET A 321 -12.00 3.34 21.94
C MET A 321 -11.08 3.26 23.17
N GLN A 322 -11.56 3.73 24.31
CA GLN A 322 -10.90 3.56 25.61
C GLN A 322 -11.98 3.12 26.60
N ASP A 323 -12.25 1.81 26.65
CA ASP A 323 -13.42 1.25 27.33
C ASP A 323 -13.11 0.52 28.66
N GLY A 324 -11.83 0.34 28.98
CA GLY A 324 -11.28 -0.25 30.21
C GLY A 324 -11.26 -1.78 30.27
N ASP A 325 -10.18 -2.36 30.83
CA ASP A 325 -9.89 -3.80 31.01
C ASP A 325 -11.12 -4.74 30.98
N ARG A 326 -11.38 -5.36 29.82
CA ARG A 326 -12.47 -6.32 29.60
C ARG A 326 -12.04 -7.77 29.81
N ILE A 327 -13.02 -8.63 30.05
CA ILE A 327 -12.84 -10.07 30.23
C ILE A 327 -13.72 -10.81 29.23
N THR A 328 -13.12 -11.69 28.44
CA THR A 328 -13.79 -12.56 27.46
C THR A 328 -13.54 -14.02 27.82
N ARG A 329 -14.59 -14.83 27.85
CA ARG A 329 -14.46 -16.29 27.92
C ARG A 329 -14.48 -16.90 26.53
N ILE A 330 -13.57 -17.83 26.27
CA ILE A 330 -13.62 -18.73 25.13
C ILE A 330 -14.28 -20.02 25.63
N ALA A 331 -15.49 -20.29 25.13
CA ALA A 331 -16.28 -21.46 25.48
C ALA A 331 -16.51 -22.35 24.25
N VAL A 332 -16.93 -23.60 24.49
CA VAL A 332 -17.24 -24.57 23.43
C VAL A 332 -18.74 -24.84 23.44
N GLU A 333 -19.36 -24.97 22.27
CA GLU A 333 -20.71 -25.52 22.17
C GLU A 333 -20.77 -27.00 22.59
N PRO A 334 -21.94 -27.53 23.02
CA PRO A 334 -22.10 -28.96 23.28
C PRO A 334 -21.74 -29.80 22.05
N ILE A 335 -20.71 -30.64 22.18
CA ILE A 335 -20.11 -31.37 21.05
C ILE A 335 -21.16 -32.27 20.39
N SER A 336 -21.37 -32.13 19.08
CA SER A 336 -22.22 -33.04 18.32
C SER A 336 -21.39 -34.20 17.76
N SER A 337 -21.75 -35.44 18.08
CA SER A 337 -21.01 -36.63 17.65
C SER A 337 -21.90 -37.87 17.56
N GLU A 338 -21.57 -38.79 16.66
CA GLU A 338 -22.16 -40.14 16.69
C GLU A 338 -21.69 -40.96 17.91
N ASN A 339 -20.58 -40.57 18.55
CA ASN A 339 -20.07 -41.28 19.73
C ASN A 339 -20.72 -40.77 21.03
N PHE A 340 -21.34 -41.69 21.77
CA PHE A 340 -22.12 -41.40 22.98
C PHE A 340 -21.34 -40.77 24.15
N LEU A 341 -20.02 -40.93 24.22
CA LEU A 341 -19.19 -40.33 25.28
C LEU A 341 -18.97 -38.84 25.02
N TRP A 342 -18.78 -38.48 23.76
CA TRP A 342 -18.48 -37.12 23.32
C TRP A 342 -19.74 -36.29 23.07
N ASN A 343 -20.84 -36.91 22.66
CA ASN A 343 -22.06 -36.20 22.29
C ASN A 343 -22.71 -35.49 23.50
N GLY A 344 -22.74 -34.15 23.46
CA GLY A 344 -23.25 -33.29 24.52
C GLY A 344 -22.23 -32.94 25.61
N TYR A 345 -20.96 -33.36 25.49
CA TYR A 345 -19.89 -32.91 26.38
C TYR A 345 -19.55 -31.42 26.12
N VAL A 346 -19.25 -30.69 27.20
CA VAL A 346 -18.81 -29.29 27.19
C VAL A 346 -17.52 -29.17 28.02
N PRO A 347 -16.36 -28.89 27.40
CA PRO A 347 -15.11 -28.60 28.09
C PRO A 347 -15.16 -27.32 28.96
N GLU A 348 -14.23 -27.20 29.92
CA GLU A 348 -14.07 -25.98 30.75
C GLU A 348 -13.64 -24.78 29.88
N SER A 349 -14.21 -23.59 30.11
CA SER A 349 -13.91 -22.38 29.34
C SER A 349 -12.63 -21.67 29.81
N THR A 350 -11.80 -21.20 28.87
CA THR A 350 -10.66 -20.30 29.15
C THR A 350 -11.15 -18.87 29.37
N GLN A 351 -10.56 -18.15 30.33
CA GLN A 351 -10.85 -16.74 30.60
C GLN A 351 -9.67 -15.84 30.18
N ILE A 352 -9.90 -14.94 29.23
CA ILE A 352 -8.91 -13.98 28.72
C ILE A 352 -9.25 -12.58 29.25
N ARG A 353 -8.28 -11.88 29.85
CA ARG A 353 -8.37 -10.44 30.13
C ARG A 353 -7.71 -9.67 28.99
N VAL A 354 -8.44 -8.75 28.39
CA VAL A 354 -7.89 -7.78 27.44
C VAL A 354 -7.65 -6.47 28.19
N LYS A 355 -6.45 -5.91 28.03
CA LYS A 355 -6.09 -4.60 28.55
C LYS A 355 -6.24 -3.56 27.46
N ASP A 356 -7.11 -2.60 27.76
CA ASP A 356 -7.33 -1.36 27.02
C ASP A 356 -5.97 -0.66 26.82
N LEU A 357 -5.71 -0.25 25.58
CA LEU A 357 -4.59 0.61 25.22
C LEU A 357 -5.14 1.77 24.38
N PRO A 358 -4.80 3.03 24.72
CA PRO A 358 -5.41 4.19 24.09
C PRO A 358 -5.10 4.26 22.60
N THR A 359 -5.96 4.94 21.84
CA THR A 359 -5.62 5.48 20.51
C THR A 359 -5.33 6.98 20.60
N ALA A 360 -4.58 7.49 19.63
CA ALA A 360 -4.32 8.93 19.54
C ALA A 360 -4.53 9.47 18.13
N TYR A 361 -4.79 10.77 18.10
CA TYR A 361 -5.01 11.53 16.89
C TYR A 361 -4.00 12.68 16.86
N CYS A 362 -3.31 12.84 15.74
CA CYS A 362 -2.40 13.96 15.48
C CYS A 362 -3.01 14.82 14.36
N TYR A 363 -2.81 16.12 14.46
CA TYR A 363 -3.46 17.10 13.60
C TYR A 363 -2.40 18.06 13.04
N SER A 364 -2.51 18.46 11.78
CA SER A 364 -1.70 19.49 11.14
C SER A 364 -2.61 20.38 10.27
N PHE A 365 -3.04 21.51 10.82
CA PHE A 365 -4.12 22.35 10.27
C PHE A 365 -3.62 23.73 9.88
N THR A 366 -4.24 24.29 8.84
CA THR A 366 -3.95 25.64 8.32
C THR A 366 -2.46 25.84 7.98
N ASP A 367 -1.71 26.74 8.65
CA ASP A 367 -0.32 27.06 8.32
C ASP A 367 0.72 26.55 9.35
N PRO A 368 1.19 25.30 9.18
CA PRO A 368 0.54 24.22 9.90
C PRO A 368 0.68 24.32 11.42
N HIS A 369 -0.44 24.62 12.08
CA HIS A 369 -0.64 24.36 13.50
C HIS A 369 -0.71 22.85 13.72
N ILE A 370 0.28 22.31 14.43
CA ILE A 370 0.38 20.89 14.75
C ILE A 370 -0.08 20.65 16.19
N ILE A 371 -0.88 19.61 16.38
CA ILE A 371 -1.20 19.04 17.70
C ILE A 371 -0.72 17.60 17.70
N THR A 372 0.19 17.26 18.62
CA THR A 372 0.76 15.92 18.78
C THR A 372 -0.26 14.90 19.29
N PHE A 373 0.09 13.61 19.21
CA PHE A 373 -0.69 12.51 19.78
C PHE A 373 -1.00 12.69 21.27
N ASP A 374 -0.04 13.21 22.05
CA ASP A 374 -0.21 13.49 23.49
C ASP A 374 -0.78 14.90 23.77
N GLY A 375 -1.18 15.64 22.72
CA GLY A 375 -1.99 16.85 22.81
C GLY A 375 -1.23 18.18 22.87
N ARG A 376 0.08 18.20 22.62
CA ARG A 376 0.93 19.41 22.60
C ARG A 376 0.69 20.25 21.34
N PRO A 377 0.25 21.52 21.45
CA PRO A 377 0.14 22.41 20.29
C PRO A 377 1.46 23.13 19.99
N TYR A 378 1.82 23.24 18.71
CA TYR A 378 2.92 24.09 18.21
C TYR A 378 2.72 24.46 16.73
N ASP A 379 3.51 25.38 16.20
CA ASP A 379 3.39 25.86 14.82
C ASP A 379 4.61 25.44 13.99
N ASN A 380 4.40 24.96 12.76
CA ASN A 380 5.48 24.69 11.80
C ASN A 380 5.32 25.50 10.50
N PHE A 381 5.92 26.69 10.48
CA PHE A 381 5.93 27.60 9.33
C PHE A 381 7.06 27.33 8.31
N LYS A 382 7.83 26.23 8.45
CA LYS A 382 8.95 25.93 7.55
C LYS A 382 8.48 25.20 6.29
N LYS A 383 9.22 25.40 5.19
CA LYS A 383 8.95 24.79 3.88
C LYS A 383 9.80 23.54 3.65
N GLY A 384 9.33 22.65 2.78
CA GLY A 384 9.96 21.37 2.43
C GLY A 384 9.18 20.16 2.92
N THR A 385 9.81 19.00 2.88
CA THR A 385 9.23 17.71 3.24
C THR A 385 9.65 17.28 4.65
N PHE A 386 8.71 16.76 5.45
CA PHE A 386 8.93 16.36 6.85
C PHE A 386 8.36 14.98 7.15
N VAL A 387 8.95 14.26 8.12
CA VAL A 387 8.33 13.05 8.69
C VAL A 387 7.27 13.47 9.72
N LEU A 388 6.00 13.30 9.36
CA LEU A 388 4.90 13.68 10.24
C LEU A 388 4.69 12.62 11.33
N TYR A 389 4.69 11.34 10.96
CA TYR A 389 4.50 10.21 11.86
C TYR A 389 5.22 8.97 11.30
N LYS A 390 6.09 8.37 12.12
CA LYS A 390 6.76 7.08 11.85
C LYS A 390 6.53 6.14 13.03
N SER A 391 6.26 4.87 12.73
CA SER A 391 6.15 3.82 13.73
C SER A 391 7.47 3.08 13.93
N THR A 392 7.71 2.62 15.15
CA THR A 392 8.88 1.80 15.53
C THR A 392 8.51 0.35 15.87
N SER A 393 7.21 0.05 16.06
CA SER A 393 6.70 -1.31 16.27
C SER A 393 6.36 -2.04 14.97
N ARG A 394 6.07 -1.31 13.89
CA ARG A 394 5.73 -1.83 12.56
C ARG A 394 6.27 -0.93 11.45
N ASP A 395 6.32 -1.46 10.23
CA ASP A 395 6.77 -0.71 9.04
C ASP A 395 5.66 0.25 8.55
N PHE A 396 5.50 1.37 9.24
CA PHE A 396 4.54 2.43 8.91
C PHE A 396 5.15 3.82 9.01
N GLU A 397 4.96 4.65 7.99
CA GLU A 397 5.55 5.98 7.91
C GLU A 397 4.74 6.93 7.03
N VAL A 398 4.60 8.19 7.47
CA VAL A 398 3.89 9.26 6.77
C VAL A 398 4.77 10.49 6.66
N HIS A 399 5.03 10.94 5.43
CA HIS A 399 5.68 12.21 5.15
C HIS A 399 4.64 13.25 4.71
N VAL A 400 4.92 14.53 4.98
CA VAL A 400 4.13 15.68 4.55
C VAL A 400 4.99 16.67 3.77
N ARG A 401 4.47 17.23 2.69
CA ARG A 401 5.08 18.33 1.93
C ARG A 401 4.44 19.66 2.31
N GLN A 402 5.27 20.68 2.53
CA GLN A 402 4.87 22.01 2.94
C GLN A 402 5.46 23.07 2.00
N TRP A 403 4.60 23.71 1.20
CA TRP A 403 4.97 24.74 0.22
C TRP A 403 4.79 26.16 0.76
N ASP A 404 5.13 27.18 -0.03
CA ASP A 404 4.72 28.57 0.28
C ASP A 404 3.19 28.73 0.31
N CYS A 405 2.68 29.40 1.34
CA CYS A 405 1.26 29.67 1.49
C CYS A 405 0.82 31.08 1.02
N GLY A 406 1.60 31.71 0.13
CA GLY A 406 1.18 32.84 -0.69
C GLY A 406 1.19 34.21 -0.01
N ILE A 407 1.90 34.35 1.11
CA ILE A 407 1.86 35.57 1.94
C ILE A 407 2.90 36.59 1.46
N LEU A 408 2.47 37.84 1.23
CA LEU A 408 3.32 38.95 0.80
C LEU A 408 4.18 39.57 1.93
N HIS A 409 3.96 39.20 3.19
CA HIS A 409 4.44 39.95 4.36
C HIS A 409 5.11 39.11 5.46
N TYR A 410 4.78 37.82 5.58
CA TYR A 410 5.31 36.94 6.63
C TYR A 410 5.61 35.55 6.06
N PRO A 411 6.74 34.90 6.38
CA PRO A 411 7.03 33.56 5.90
C PRO A 411 6.19 32.52 6.66
N ALA A 412 5.23 31.90 5.96
CA ALA A 412 4.55 30.70 6.43
C ALA A 412 4.45 29.65 5.31
N SER A 413 4.30 28.40 5.71
CA SER A 413 4.04 27.27 4.82
C SER A 413 2.62 26.74 4.99
N CYS A 414 2.17 25.91 4.05
CA CYS A 414 0.93 25.15 4.17
C CYS A 414 1.14 23.73 3.64
N ASN A 415 0.46 22.73 4.19
CA ASN A 415 0.60 21.36 3.67
C ASN A 415 -0.02 21.28 2.26
N CYS A 416 0.73 20.75 1.29
CA CYS A 416 0.27 20.55 -0.08
C CYS A 416 0.20 19.07 -0.49
N GLY A 417 0.68 18.15 0.35
CA GLY A 417 0.51 16.73 0.10
C GLY A 417 0.99 15.86 1.24
N PHE A 418 0.54 14.61 1.25
CA PHE A 418 1.09 13.56 2.11
C PHE A 418 1.42 12.30 1.31
N VAL A 419 2.36 11.51 1.80
CA VAL A 419 2.60 10.14 1.35
C VAL A 419 2.67 9.23 2.57
N ALA A 420 1.96 8.11 2.51
CA ALA A 420 1.83 7.15 3.59
C ALA A 420 2.18 5.75 3.11
N LYS A 421 2.98 5.05 3.91
CA LYS A 421 3.46 3.69 3.66
C LYS A 421 3.03 2.76 4.79
N GLU A 422 2.49 1.59 4.45
CA GLU A 422 2.32 0.45 5.36
C GLU A 422 2.90 -0.80 4.70
N GLY A 423 4.02 -1.31 5.21
CA GLY A 423 4.73 -2.45 4.62
C GLY A 423 5.13 -2.19 3.16
N SER A 424 4.40 -2.81 2.23
CA SER A 424 4.57 -2.64 0.77
C SER A 424 3.49 -1.81 0.09
N ASP A 425 2.46 -1.34 0.80
CA ASP A 425 1.48 -0.40 0.27
C ASP A 425 1.98 1.03 0.46
N ILE A 426 2.03 1.81 -0.63
CA ILE A 426 2.50 3.20 -0.62
C ILE A 426 1.51 4.06 -1.42
N ILE A 427 0.91 5.05 -0.77
CA ILE A 427 -0.09 5.94 -1.35
C ILE A 427 0.34 7.39 -1.12
N ALA A 428 0.42 8.18 -2.19
CA ALA A 428 0.67 9.61 -2.13
C ALA A 428 -0.54 10.40 -2.64
N PHE A 429 -0.91 11.44 -1.90
CA PHE A 429 -1.96 12.39 -2.22
C PHE A 429 -1.31 13.78 -2.27
N ASP A 430 -1.01 14.25 -3.47
CA ASP A 430 -0.09 15.37 -3.71
C ASP A 430 -0.76 16.45 -4.57
N MET A 431 -0.74 17.71 -4.11
CA MET A 431 -1.13 18.91 -4.88
C MET A 431 0.02 19.92 -4.99
N CYS A 432 1.24 19.59 -4.59
CA CYS A 432 2.41 20.48 -4.62
C CYS A 432 2.93 20.77 -6.05
N SER A 433 2.37 20.15 -7.09
CA SER A 433 2.87 20.18 -8.47
C SER A 433 2.35 21.37 -9.28
N GLY A 434 2.70 22.59 -8.87
CA GLY A 434 2.31 23.83 -9.56
C GLY A 434 2.29 25.03 -8.61
N GLN A 435 1.59 26.11 -9.01
CA GLN A 435 1.43 27.29 -8.14
C GLN A 435 0.24 27.14 -7.19
N LEU A 436 0.32 27.83 -6.05
CA LEU A 436 -0.76 27.95 -5.07
C LEU A 436 -2.07 28.38 -5.77
N HIS A 437 -3.18 27.72 -5.40
CA HIS A 437 -4.52 27.87 -6.01
C HIS A 437 -4.71 27.33 -7.43
N GLU A 438 -3.66 27.01 -8.19
CA GLU A 438 -3.77 26.40 -9.54
C GLU A 438 -3.84 24.87 -9.51
N THR A 439 -3.25 24.23 -8.51
CA THR A 439 -3.09 22.78 -8.45
C THR A 439 -4.32 22.02 -7.97
N GLN A 440 -4.46 20.77 -8.42
CA GLN A 440 -5.41 19.80 -7.88
C GLN A 440 -4.66 18.72 -7.07
N PRO A 441 -5.28 18.15 -6.02
CA PRO A 441 -4.74 16.97 -5.37
C PRO A 441 -4.89 15.73 -6.26
N HIS A 442 -3.78 15.04 -6.51
CA HIS A 442 -3.73 13.80 -7.25
C HIS A 442 -3.45 12.63 -6.31
N LEU A 443 -4.33 11.63 -6.27
CA LEU A 443 -4.11 10.39 -5.54
C LEU A 443 -3.39 9.39 -6.45
N SER A 444 -2.22 8.95 -6.01
CA SER A 444 -1.38 7.96 -6.68
C SER A 444 -1.06 6.80 -5.74
N VAL A 445 -1.04 5.58 -6.29
CA VAL A 445 -0.74 4.35 -5.54
C VAL A 445 0.55 3.77 -6.10
N ILE A 446 1.65 4.12 -5.43
CA ILE A 446 3.03 3.90 -5.89
C ILE A 446 3.42 2.42 -5.78
N THR A 447 2.89 1.70 -4.80
CA THR A 447 3.07 0.24 -4.65
C THR A 447 1.89 -0.35 -3.87
N ARG A 448 1.54 -1.62 -4.12
CA ARG A 448 0.48 -2.35 -3.41
C ARG A 448 0.80 -3.84 -3.22
N ASP A 449 0.47 -4.44 -2.07
CA ASP A 449 0.43 -5.90 -1.93
C ASP A 449 -0.88 -6.49 -2.52
N THR A 450 -0.78 -7.02 -3.74
CA THR A 450 -1.89 -7.73 -4.40
C THR A 450 -2.32 -9.04 -3.72
N THR A 451 -1.63 -9.48 -2.65
CA THR A 451 -1.87 -10.75 -1.95
C THR A 451 -2.40 -10.60 -0.53
N GLY A 452 -2.66 -9.37 -0.05
CA GLY A 452 -3.26 -9.16 1.28
C GLY A 452 -3.50 -7.73 1.76
N SER A 453 -3.47 -6.69 0.91
CA SER A 453 -3.69 -5.31 1.40
C SER A 453 -5.14 -4.82 1.33
N ASN A 454 -5.68 -4.53 2.50
CA ASN A 454 -7.03 -3.98 2.68
C ASN A 454 -6.99 -2.47 2.90
N VAL A 455 -6.24 -1.77 2.05
CA VAL A 455 -6.21 -0.29 2.04
C VAL A 455 -7.49 0.23 1.39
N ARG A 456 -8.17 1.14 2.09
CA ARG A 456 -9.48 1.68 1.71
C ARG A 456 -9.40 3.19 1.56
N ILE A 457 -10.02 3.72 0.51
CA ILE A 457 -10.01 5.14 0.17
C ILE A 457 -11.46 5.61 0.10
N THR A 458 -11.84 6.56 0.96
CA THR A 458 -13.20 7.13 1.00
C THR A 458 -13.19 8.64 0.78
N GLU A 459 -14.12 9.12 -0.03
CA GLU A 459 -14.29 10.53 -0.36
C GLU A 459 -15.58 11.10 0.25
N SER A 460 -15.46 12.19 0.99
CA SER A 460 -16.55 12.91 1.65
C SER A 460 -16.64 14.35 1.16
N TYR A 461 -17.86 14.90 1.18
CA TYR A 461 -18.15 16.31 0.85
C TYR A 461 -17.65 16.77 -0.55
N LEU A 462 -17.84 15.95 -1.59
CA LEU A 462 -17.46 16.26 -2.98
C LEU A 462 -15.95 16.60 -3.12
N GLY A 463 -15.09 15.65 -2.81
CA GLY A 463 -13.63 15.80 -2.86
C GLY A 463 -12.99 16.62 -1.74
N ARG A 464 -13.77 17.32 -0.90
CA ARG A 464 -13.20 18.19 0.16
C ARG A 464 -12.53 17.41 1.28
N LYS A 465 -12.96 16.18 1.60
CA LYS A 465 -12.36 15.36 2.67
C LYS A 465 -12.08 13.95 2.15
N VAL A 466 -10.80 13.60 2.01
CA VAL A 466 -10.35 12.27 1.54
C VAL A 466 -9.71 11.53 2.70
N THR A 467 -10.12 10.28 2.94
CA THR A 467 -9.53 9.42 3.99
C THR A 467 -8.92 8.17 3.36
N VAL A 468 -7.63 7.92 3.66
CA VAL A 468 -6.90 6.69 3.31
C VAL A 468 -6.70 5.88 4.60
N LEU A 469 -7.37 4.74 4.68
CA LEU A 469 -7.41 3.84 5.83
C LEU A 469 -6.57 2.59 5.53
N PHE A 470 -5.64 2.27 6.42
CA PHE A 470 -4.67 1.17 6.29
C PHE A 470 -5.08 -0.07 7.09
N SER A 471 -4.39 -1.20 6.84
CA SER A 471 -4.77 -2.51 7.38
C SER A 471 -4.45 -2.70 8.87
N SER A 472 -3.69 -1.79 9.50
CA SER A 472 -3.63 -1.69 10.97
C SER A 472 -4.76 -0.83 11.58
N GLY A 473 -5.64 -0.25 10.76
CA GLY A 473 -6.60 0.77 11.17
C GLY A 473 -6.00 2.15 11.47
N ALA A 474 -4.71 2.37 11.19
CA ALA A 474 -4.17 3.71 11.02
C ALA A 474 -4.87 4.39 9.83
N PHE A 475 -5.11 5.69 9.88
CA PHE A 475 -5.58 6.44 8.72
C PHE A 475 -4.86 7.78 8.56
N VAL A 476 -4.81 8.25 7.31
CA VAL A 476 -4.47 9.63 6.96
C VAL A 476 -5.68 10.25 6.28
N ARG A 477 -6.14 11.39 6.77
CA ARG A 477 -7.27 12.14 6.23
C ARG A 477 -6.82 13.54 5.84
N ALA A 478 -7.06 13.93 4.60
CA ALA A 478 -6.82 15.29 4.11
C ALA A 478 -8.14 16.04 3.93
N ASP A 479 -8.22 17.20 4.57
CA ASP A 479 -9.27 18.21 4.42
C ASP A 479 -8.76 19.28 3.45
N VAL A 480 -9.15 19.16 2.18
CA VAL A 480 -8.65 19.91 1.03
C VAL A 480 -9.26 21.32 0.97
N SER A 481 -8.42 22.30 0.66
CA SER A 481 -8.74 23.71 0.49
C SER A 481 -8.15 24.27 -0.81
N ALA A 482 -8.37 25.56 -1.08
CA ALA A 482 -7.70 26.28 -2.18
C ALA A 482 -6.20 26.51 -1.92
N TRP A 483 -5.78 26.58 -0.66
CA TRP A 483 -4.43 26.94 -0.23
C TRP A 483 -3.50 25.73 0.05
N GLY A 484 -4.02 24.51 -0.11
CA GLY A 484 -3.40 23.28 0.39
C GLY A 484 -4.42 22.40 1.10
N MET A 485 -4.00 21.70 2.15
CA MET A 485 -4.85 20.80 2.94
C MET A 485 -4.52 20.83 4.44
N SER A 486 -5.52 20.59 5.28
CA SER A 486 -5.31 20.19 6.68
C SER A 486 -5.24 18.66 6.75
N ILE A 487 -4.41 18.11 7.64
CA ILE A 487 -4.17 16.66 7.76
C ILE A 487 -4.54 16.17 9.17
N THR A 488 -5.32 15.09 9.24
CA THR A 488 -5.60 14.33 10.46
C THR A 488 -5.03 12.92 10.34
N LEU A 489 -4.34 12.47 11.38
CA LEU A 489 -3.77 11.14 11.51
C LEU A 489 -4.37 10.41 12.70
N ARG A 490 -4.65 9.11 12.56
CA ARG A 490 -4.94 8.22 13.71
C ARG A 490 -3.84 7.19 13.88
N ALA A 491 -3.25 7.13 15.07
CA ALA A 491 -2.38 6.04 15.50
C ALA A 491 -3.21 4.93 16.17
N PRO A 492 -3.03 3.65 15.78
CA PRO A 492 -3.63 2.51 16.45
C PRO A 492 -2.95 2.23 17.81
N SER A 493 -3.63 1.51 18.69
CA SER A 493 -3.13 1.15 20.03
C SER A 493 -1.84 0.29 20.01
N SER A 494 -1.54 -0.38 18.88
CA SER A 494 -0.25 -1.06 18.61
C SER A 494 0.97 -0.14 18.56
N ASP A 495 0.75 1.16 18.44
CA ASP A 495 1.79 2.17 18.26
C ASP A 495 1.98 3.03 19.52
N TYR A 496 1.20 2.78 20.59
CA TYR A 496 1.38 3.42 21.89
C TYR A 496 2.80 3.20 22.42
N ARG A 497 3.51 4.30 22.74
CA ARG A 497 4.94 4.38 23.10
C ARG A 497 5.92 3.96 22.01
N HIS A 498 5.47 3.87 20.76
CA HIS A 498 6.26 3.42 19.62
C HIS A 498 6.20 4.39 18.43
N THR A 499 5.70 5.62 18.59
CA THR A 499 5.74 6.65 17.54
C THR A 499 6.95 7.56 17.67
N VAL A 500 7.42 8.06 16.52
CA VAL A 500 8.34 9.19 16.41
C VAL A 500 7.93 10.10 15.24
N GLY A 501 8.47 11.33 15.18
CA GLY A 501 8.16 12.32 14.15
C GLY A 501 7.52 13.60 14.72
N LEU A 502 7.09 14.50 13.83
CA LEU A 502 6.44 15.76 14.23
C LEU A 502 5.16 15.58 15.09
N CYS A 503 4.51 14.41 15.01
CA CYS A 503 3.34 14.04 15.83
C CYS A 503 3.66 13.61 17.27
N GLY A 504 4.93 13.54 17.69
CA GLY A 504 5.29 13.24 19.08
C GLY A 504 5.54 11.77 19.41
N THR A 505 5.58 11.44 20.70
CA THR A 505 6.00 10.11 21.22
C THR A 505 4.86 9.15 21.55
N PHE A 506 3.64 9.66 21.70
CA PHE A 506 2.43 8.89 22.04
C PHE A 506 2.62 8.00 23.27
N ASP A 507 3.05 8.58 24.40
CA ASP A 507 3.20 7.87 25.68
C ASP A 507 2.26 8.37 26.80
N GLY A 508 1.50 9.42 26.54
CA GLY A 508 0.66 10.14 27.49
C GLY A 508 1.28 11.42 28.05
N SER A 509 2.45 11.86 27.56
CA SER A 509 3.20 13.01 28.10
C SER A 509 3.59 14.03 27.02
N ALA A 510 2.76 15.07 26.90
CA ALA A 510 2.99 16.23 26.04
C ALA A 510 4.33 16.98 26.27
N GLU A 511 5.07 16.70 27.35
CA GLU A 511 6.31 17.39 27.69
C GLU A 511 7.54 16.87 26.91
N ASN A 512 7.62 15.56 26.63
CA ASN A 512 8.75 14.92 25.91
C ASN A 512 8.53 14.73 24.40
N ASP A 513 7.35 15.09 23.89
CA ASP A 513 7.02 15.10 22.45
C ASP A 513 8.06 15.76 21.54
N TYR A 514 8.85 16.72 22.04
CA TYR A 514 9.99 17.27 21.30
C TYR A 514 11.19 16.35 21.45
N HIS A 515 11.37 15.45 20.49
CA HIS A 515 12.36 14.38 20.50
C HIS A 515 13.16 14.31 19.19
N THR A 516 14.37 13.76 19.27
CA THR A 516 15.26 13.52 18.12
C THR A 516 14.82 12.33 17.27
N THR A 517 15.41 12.16 16.08
CA THR A 517 15.28 10.95 15.24
C THR A 517 15.58 9.63 15.97
N SER A 518 16.30 9.70 17.11
CA SER A 518 16.61 8.56 17.99
C SER A 518 15.62 8.32 19.14
N GLY A 519 14.53 9.11 19.24
CA GLY A 519 13.55 9.02 20.33
C GLY A 519 13.96 9.71 21.64
N VAL A 520 15.07 10.46 21.65
CA VAL A 520 15.58 11.15 22.86
C VAL A 520 15.05 12.58 22.94
N GLU A 521 14.49 12.99 24.09
CA GLU A 521 13.98 14.34 24.38
C GLU A 521 15.03 15.44 24.09
N ILE A 522 14.59 16.52 23.45
CA ILE A 522 15.40 17.70 23.13
C ILE A 522 15.44 18.64 24.36
N PRO A 523 16.63 18.98 24.90
CA PRO A 523 16.75 19.79 26.11
C PRO A 523 16.04 21.15 26.05
N LYS A 524 15.32 21.50 27.12
CA LYS A 524 14.49 22.72 27.20
C LYS A 524 15.32 24.00 27.12
N HIS A 525 15.34 24.59 25.93
CA HIS A 525 16.03 25.82 25.54
C HIS A 525 15.06 26.78 24.80
N ALA A 526 15.51 27.98 24.42
CA ALA A 526 14.63 29.02 23.86
C ALA A 526 14.05 28.67 22.46
N ASP A 527 14.80 27.95 21.63
CA ASP A 527 14.47 27.66 20.23
C ASP A 527 14.10 26.18 19.99
N VAL A 528 13.63 25.46 21.01
CA VAL A 528 13.38 23.99 20.91
C VAL A 528 12.45 23.59 19.76
N PRO A 529 11.28 24.23 19.51
CA PRO A 529 10.41 23.86 18.40
C PRO A 529 11.12 23.95 17.04
N TYR A 530 11.98 24.95 16.85
CA TYR A 530 12.81 25.08 15.63
C TYR A 530 13.79 23.91 15.49
N SER A 531 14.50 23.53 16.56
CA SER A 531 15.42 22.38 16.51
C SER A 531 14.68 21.06 16.28
N PHE A 532 13.48 20.89 16.82
CA PHE A 532 12.62 19.72 16.61
C PHE A 532 12.13 19.63 15.16
N ILE A 533 11.58 20.72 14.60
CA ILE A 533 11.14 20.80 13.20
C ILE A 533 12.31 20.49 12.23
N LYS A 534 13.50 21.03 12.52
CA LYS A 534 14.69 20.87 11.68
C LYS A 534 15.25 19.44 11.67
N GLU A 535 15.18 18.75 12.80
CA GLU A 535 15.57 17.35 12.98
C GLU A 535 14.66 16.38 12.20
N TRP A 536 13.41 16.76 11.95
CA TRP A 536 12.42 15.96 11.21
C TRP A 536 12.21 16.37 9.74
N ARG A 537 13.02 17.31 9.22
CA ARG A 537 13.04 17.68 7.79
C ARG A 537 13.83 16.64 6.98
N ILE A 538 13.24 16.17 5.88
CA ILE A 538 13.81 15.14 5.01
C ILE A 538 14.78 15.81 4.01
N SER A 539 15.83 15.09 3.61
CA SER A 539 16.75 15.56 2.57
C SER A 539 16.12 15.44 1.16
N PRO A 540 16.45 16.33 0.21
CA PRO A 540 15.81 16.36 -1.10
C PRO A 540 15.91 15.02 -1.83
N GLY A 541 14.78 14.48 -2.27
CA GLY A 541 14.71 13.21 -2.98
C GLY A 541 14.89 11.97 -2.10
N ASP A 542 15.04 12.06 -0.78
CA ASP A 542 15.01 10.90 0.15
C ASP A 542 13.59 10.59 0.66
N SER A 543 12.57 11.32 0.19
CA SER A 543 11.18 11.10 0.57
C SER A 543 10.53 9.94 -0.17
N LEU A 544 9.50 9.34 0.44
CA LEU A 544 8.61 8.34 -0.15
C LEU A 544 7.83 8.85 -1.38
N PHE A 545 7.77 10.17 -1.61
CA PHE A 545 7.28 10.77 -2.86
C PHE A 545 8.25 10.55 -4.03
N ASP A 546 9.55 10.44 -3.76
CA ASP A 546 10.62 10.52 -4.76
C ASP A 546 11.39 9.20 -4.93
N LYS A 547 11.42 8.37 -3.88
CA LYS A 547 12.06 7.05 -3.85
C LYS A 547 11.11 6.00 -3.28
N THR A 548 10.79 4.99 -4.08
CA THR A 548 10.12 3.77 -3.62
C THR A 548 11.13 2.86 -2.89
N PRO A 549 10.93 2.51 -1.61
CA PRO A 549 11.78 1.54 -0.93
C PRO A 549 11.66 0.15 -1.55
N ALA A 550 12.73 -0.65 -1.51
CA ALA A 550 12.67 -2.04 -1.95
C ALA A 550 11.67 -2.84 -1.10
N SER A 551 10.66 -3.43 -1.75
CA SER A 551 9.61 -4.19 -1.06
C SER A 551 10.20 -5.33 -0.24
N LEU A 552 10.01 -5.26 1.08
CA LEU A 552 10.13 -6.40 1.97
C LEU A 552 8.97 -7.37 1.69
N THR A 553 9.26 -8.67 1.65
CA THR A 553 8.23 -9.69 1.40
C THR A 553 7.23 -9.72 2.54
N SER A 554 6.03 -9.19 2.28
CA SER A 554 4.86 -9.25 3.15
C SER A 554 4.67 -10.66 3.74
N SER A 555 4.74 -10.76 5.07
CA SER A 555 4.33 -11.97 5.77
C SER A 555 2.80 -12.02 5.79
N ARG A 556 2.21 -13.05 5.17
CA ARG A 556 0.76 -13.29 5.21
C ARG A 556 0.23 -13.15 6.64
N LYS A 557 -0.54 -12.10 6.90
CA LYS A 557 -1.25 -11.90 8.17
C LYS A 557 -2.22 -13.08 8.37
N MET A 558 -2.38 -13.55 9.61
CA MET A 558 -3.47 -14.50 9.89
C MET A 558 -4.81 -13.77 9.80
N VAL A 559 -5.80 -14.44 9.19
CA VAL A 559 -7.18 -13.97 9.22
C VAL A 559 -7.78 -14.38 10.55
N PHE A 560 -8.45 -13.43 11.21
CA PHE A 560 -9.21 -13.65 12.42
C PHE A 560 -10.71 -13.68 12.11
N CYS A 561 -11.50 -14.13 13.08
CA CYS A 561 -12.91 -14.45 12.95
C CYS A 561 -13.67 -13.89 14.15
N ASP A 562 -14.84 -13.32 13.87
CA ASP A 562 -15.90 -13.10 14.85
C ASP A 562 -16.52 -14.47 15.19
N CYS A 563 -16.51 -14.81 16.49
CA CYS A 563 -17.13 -16.03 17.02
C CYS A 563 -18.12 -15.71 18.15
N ALA A 564 -18.72 -14.51 18.14
CA ALA A 564 -19.85 -14.21 19.00
C ALA A 564 -21.10 -14.99 18.53
N LEU A 565 -21.94 -15.43 19.46
CA LEU A 565 -23.23 -16.00 19.12
C LEU A 565 -24.19 -14.89 18.70
N GLU A 566 -24.49 -14.78 17.40
CA GLU A 566 -25.63 -13.98 16.93
C GLU A 566 -26.94 -14.59 17.50
N ASP A 567 -27.48 -14.00 18.57
CA ASP A 567 -28.84 -14.35 19.00
C ASP A 567 -29.83 -14.01 17.89
N ALA A 568 -30.72 -14.96 17.61
CA ALA A 568 -31.45 -15.07 16.34
C ALA A 568 -32.66 -14.11 16.23
N GLY A 569 -32.48 -12.86 16.67
CA GLY A 569 -33.30 -11.73 16.26
C GLY A 569 -33.51 -10.66 17.33
N LEU A 570 -32.67 -9.62 17.34
CA LEU A 570 -33.10 -8.29 17.84
C LEU A 570 -32.48 -7.04 17.17
N TYR A 571 -31.65 -7.16 16.12
CA TYR A 571 -31.25 -6.01 15.28
C TYR A 571 -31.88 -6.05 13.89
N ARG A 572 -32.98 -5.32 13.73
CA ARG A 572 -33.72 -5.20 12.46
C ARG A 572 -33.16 -4.06 11.60
N SER A 573 -32.00 -4.27 10.99
CA SER A 573 -31.43 -3.32 10.03
C SER A 573 -32.40 -3.06 8.87
N VAL A 574 -32.77 -1.80 8.67
CA VAL A 574 -33.71 -1.40 7.62
C VAL A 574 -32.94 -1.24 6.30
N ASN A 575 -32.71 -2.37 5.61
CA ASN A 575 -32.76 -2.54 4.15
C ASN A 575 -31.99 -3.79 3.70
N LYS A 576 -32.71 -4.85 3.30
CA LYS A 576 -32.15 -5.87 2.41
C LYS A 576 -33.22 -6.53 1.53
N LEU A 577 -33.54 -5.88 0.42
CA LEU A 577 -34.36 -6.46 -0.64
C LEU A 577 -33.47 -7.25 -1.62
N GLU A 578 -33.00 -8.42 -1.22
CA GLU A 578 -32.53 -9.42 -2.19
C GLU A 578 -32.60 -10.83 -1.62
N ARG A 579 -33.31 -11.72 -2.32
CA ARG A 579 -33.39 -13.15 -1.99
C ARG A 579 -32.46 -13.95 -2.89
N VAL A 580 -31.35 -14.40 -2.34
CA VAL A 580 -30.59 -15.55 -2.87
C VAL A 580 -30.90 -16.76 -1.99
N SER A 581 -30.94 -17.96 -2.58
CA SER A 581 -31.39 -19.18 -1.92
C SER A 581 -30.47 -19.62 -0.78
N GLN A 582 -31.06 -20.02 0.35
CA GLN A 582 -30.33 -20.65 1.45
C GLN A 582 -29.82 -22.03 1.03
N SER A 583 -28.51 -22.18 0.96
CA SER A 583 -27.77 -23.44 1.05
C SER A 583 -26.59 -23.20 1.97
N GLU A 584 -26.60 -23.85 3.14
CA GLU A 584 -25.49 -24.01 4.09
C GLU A 584 -24.51 -22.82 4.16
N LEU A 585 -24.90 -21.80 4.93
CA LEU A 585 -23.98 -20.74 5.37
C LEU A 585 -22.93 -21.36 6.30
N SER A 586 -21.80 -21.78 5.73
CA SER A 586 -20.57 -21.96 6.48
C SER A 586 -20.23 -20.66 7.21
N LEU A 587 -19.86 -20.77 8.49
CA LEU A 587 -19.17 -19.71 9.24
C LEU A 587 -17.74 -19.56 8.70
N SER A 588 -17.63 -19.18 7.43
CA SER A 588 -16.38 -18.79 6.81
C SER A 588 -15.95 -17.49 7.46
N CYS A 589 -14.81 -17.52 8.15
CA CYS A 589 -14.08 -16.32 8.48
C CYS A 589 -13.92 -15.50 7.19
N LYS A 590 -14.56 -14.33 7.15
CA LYS A 590 -14.17 -13.29 6.22
C LYS A 590 -12.85 -12.71 6.72
N GLU A 591 -12.25 -11.84 5.94
CA GLU A 591 -11.30 -10.87 6.48
C GLU A 591 -12.07 -9.95 7.44
N SER A 592 -12.24 -10.34 8.71
CA SER A 592 -12.64 -9.39 9.74
C SER A 592 -11.46 -8.46 9.95
N GLU A 593 -11.63 -7.20 9.55
CA GLU A 593 -10.77 -6.11 9.96
C GLU A 593 -10.54 -6.21 11.48
N ASN A 594 -9.28 -6.14 11.95
CA ASN A 594 -8.95 -6.32 13.38
C ASN A 594 -9.48 -5.19 14.29
N GLY A 595 -10.37 -4.34 13.78
CA GLY A 595 -11.15 -3.34 14.49
C GLY A 595 -12.36 -2.88 13.67
N ARG A 596 -13.39 -2.36 14.33
CA ARG A 596 -14.60 -1.85 13.65
C ARG A 596 -14.39 -0.39 13.21
N PHE A 597 -14.24 -0.17 11.91
CA PHE A 597 -14.06 1.18 11.35
C PHE A 597 -15.38 1.94 11.19
N LEU A 598 -15.91 2.44 12.30
CA LEU A 598 -17.01 3.38 12.31
C LEU A 598 -16.52 4.79 11.92
N SER A 599 -17.15 5.36 10.89
CA SER A 599 -17.08 6.80 10.58
C SER A 599 -18.51 7.34 10.62
N LEU A 600 -18.69 8.51 11.23
CA LEU A 600 -19.96 9.22 11.36
C LEU A 600 -20.15 10.25 10.22
N ILE A 601 -19.03 10.72 9.65
CA ILE A 601 -18.99 11.52 8.43
C ILE A 601 -19.21 10.56 7.23
N PRO A 602 -20.24 10.77 6.39
CA PRO A 602 -20.53 9.89 5.28
C PRO A 602 -19.50 10.06 4.16
N GLY A 603 -19.03 8.95 3.60
CA GLY A 603 -18.06 8.93 2.50
C GLY A 603 -18.36 7.85 1.46
N LEU A 604 -18.13 8.18 0.20
CA LEU A 604 -18.20 7.25 -0.93
C LEU A 604 -16.91 6.41 -0.97
N ASP A 605 -17.04 5.09 -1.13
CA ASP A 605 -15.91 4.18 -1.28
C ASP A 605 -15.36 4.23 -2.71
N VAL A 606 -14.34 5.06 -2.92
CA VAL A 606 -13.69 5.28 -4.22
C VAL A 606 -12.48 4.37 -4.45
N THR A 607 -12.20 3.44 -3.52
CA THR A 607 -11.08 2.49 -3.56
C THR A 607 -10.97 1.78 -4.92
N ALA A 608 -12.09 1.38 -5.51
CA ALA A 608 -12.13 0.67 -6.78
C ALA A 608 -11.75 1.53 -8.01
N GLU A 609 -11.87 2.86 -7.92
CA GLU A 609 -11.51 3.77 -9.02
C GLU A 609 -9.99 3.93 -9.11
N TYR A 610 -9.31 4.07 -7.97
CA TYR A 610 -7.86 4.24 -7.89
C TYR A 610 -7.09 2.90 -7.93
N LEU A 611 -7.64 1.80 -7.39
CA LEU A 611 -6.98 0.48 -7.38
C LEU A 611 -7.39 -0.43 -8.55
N GLY A 612 -8.26 0.04 -9.44
CA GLY A 612 -8.96 -0.79 -10.44
C GLY A 612 -8.21 -1.12 -11.74
N THR A 613 -6.92 -0.78 -11.90
CA THR A 613 -6.23 -0.88 -13.21
C THR A 613 -4.78 -1.38 -13.17
N VAL A 614 -4.59 -2.71 -13.03
CA VAL A 614 -3.29 -3.38 -13.31
C VAL A 614 -3.36 -4.33 -14.52
N SER A 615 -4.55 -4.60 -15.06
CA SER A 615 -4.79 -5.60 -16.12
C SER A 615 -5.44 -5.09 -17.41
N LEU A 616 -5.75 -3.78 -17.51
CA LEU A 616 -6.57 -3.21 -18.59
C LEU A 616 -5.99 -1.98 -19.30
N VAL A 617 -4.66 -1.93 -19.50
CA VAL A 617 -4.05 -1.06 -20.53
C VAL A 617 -4.32 -1.64 -21.93
N ARG A 618 -5.60 -1.70 -22.34
CA ARG A 618 -6.10 -1.93 -23.72
C ARG A 618 -7.62 -1.82 -23.80
N GLY A 619 -8.12 -0.73 -24.39
CA GLY A 619 -9.46 -0.67 -24.97
C GLY A 619 -10.47 0.27 -24.29
N LEU A 620 -10.75 1.38 -24.96
CA LEU A 620 -11.79 2.37 -24.67
C LEU A 620 -13.16 1.79 -24.25
N LYS A 621 -13.68 2.21 -23.10
CA LYS A 621 -14.92 3.03 -22.95
C LYS A 621 -15.38 3.14 -21.48
N LYS A 622 -15.41 4.36 -20.91
CA LYS A 622 -16.19 4.64 -19.68
C LYS A 622 -17.69 4.60 -20.02
N ARG A 623 -18.53 4.27 -19.04
CA ARG A 623 -19.87 3.68 -19.26
C ARG A 623 -20.96 4.72 -19.56
N SER A 624 -21.84 4.41 -20.50
CA SER A 624 -23.05 5.21 -20.79
C SER A 624 -24.17 4.97 -19.78
N SER A 625 -24.81 6.06 -19.34
CA SER A 625 -26.24 6.19 -18.97
C SER A 625 -26.89 5.08 -18.12
N ALA A 626 -27.19 5.40 -16.86
CA ALA A 626 -28.20 4.67 -16.08
C ALA A 626 -28.82 5.51 -14.94
N HIS A 627 -29.41 6.67 -15.23
CA HIS A 627 -30.50 7.27 -14.43
C HIS A 627 -31.17 8.47 -15.14
N GLU A 628 -31.95 8.19 -16.18
CA GLU A 628 -33.07 9.04 -16.59
C GLU A 628 -34.33 8.17 -16.67
N MET A 629 -35.44 8.63 -16.10
CA MET A 629 -36.77 8.18 -16.50
C MET A 629 -37.77 9.33 -16.30
N ASP A 630 -38.44 9.71 -17.38
CA ASP A 630 -39.21 10.95 -17.48
C ASP A 630 -40.35 11.10 -16.47
N SER A 631 -40.56 12.35 -16.03
CA SER A 631 -41.82 12.78 -15.44
C SER A 631 -42.76 13.35 -16.51
N SER A 632 -43.68 12.52 -17.03
CA SER A 632 -44.73 12.98 -17.94
C SER A 632 -46.15 12.74 -17.39
N THR A 633 -46.81 13.84 -17.00
CA THR A 633 -48.27 14.03 -16.90
C THR A 633 -49.12 13.05 -16.07
N LEU A 634 -49.66 13.56 -14.95
CA LEU A 634 -50.89 13.06 -14.32
C LEU A 634 -52.10 13.18 -15.26
N LEU A 635 -52.99 12.17 -15.26
CA LEU A 635 -54.46 12.39 -15.17
C LEU A 635 -55.24 11.07 -14.95
N GLN A 636 -55.99 11.04 -13.83
CA GLN A 636 -57.24 10.32 -13.53
C GLN A 636 -57.57 8.95 -14.18
N GLY A 637 -57.90 7.96 -13.33
CA GLY A 637 -58.69 6.78 -13.70
C GLY A 637 -58.87 5.77 -12.55
N GLU A 638 -60.12 5.52 -12.14
CA GLU A 638 -60.49 4.42 -11.24
C GLU A 638 -60.63 3.10 -12.05
N ASP A 639 -60.37 1.92 -11.47
CA ASP A 639 -61.42 1.00 -10.96
C ASP A 639 -60.80 -0.30 -10.35
N ASN A 640 -61.63 -1.30 -10.04
CA ASN A 640 -61.38 -2.41 -9.13
C ASN A 640 -61.03 -3.78 -9.79
N GLN A 641 -60.82 -4.79 -8.92
CA GLN A 641 -61.10 -6.24 -9.07
C GLN A 641 -60.04 -7.25 -9.59
N SER A 642 -59.43 -7.91 -8.59
CA SER A 642 -59.46 -9.39 -8.38
C SER A 642 -58.66 -10.39 -9.24
N ASN A 643 -57.93 -11.27 -8.52
CA ASN A 643 -57.75 -12.73 -8.71
C ASN A 643 -57.76 -13.34 -10.14
N LEU A 644 -56.71 -14.10 -10.50
CA LEU A 644 -56.72 -15.57 -10.30
C LEU A 644 -55.40 -16.32 -10.60
N HIS A 645 -55.30 -17.48 -9.96
CA HIS A 645 -54.28 -18.54 -9.95
C HIS A 645 -53.79 -19.19 -11.29
N LYS A 646 -52.52 -19.65 -11.23
CA LYS A 646 -52.00 -21.05 -11.44
C LYS A 646 -51.33 -21.53 -12.75
N THR A 647 -50.37 -22.46 -12.51
CA THR A 647 -49.90 -23.61 -13.33
C THR A 647 -49.14 -23.34 -14.64
N SER A 648 -48.12 -24.12 -15.06
CA SER A 648 -47.38 -25.24 -14.43
C SER A 648 -46.15 -25.68 -15.26
N LEU A 649 -45.08 -26.14 -14.57
CA LEU A 649 -44.20 -27.30 -14.88
C LEU A 649 -44.02 -27.80 -16.32
N VAL A 650 -42.76 -28.09 -16.72
CA VAL A 650 -42.23 -29.47 -16.85
C VAL A 650 -40.70 -29.46 -17.10
N ASN A 651 -39.99 -30.46 -16.53
CA ASN A 651 -38.54 -30.65 -16.67
C ASN A 651 -38.16 -31.35 -17.99
N THR A 652 -36.90 -31.22 -18.43
CA THR A 652 -36.12 -32.40 -18.84
C THR A 652 -34.61 -32.18 -18.66
N HIS A 653 -33.93 -33.11 -17.98
CA HIS A 653 -32.47 -33.29 -18.05
C HIS A 653 -32.12 -34.25 -19.19
N VAL A 654 -30.89 -34.18 -19.71
CA VAL A 654 -30.00 -35.33 -20.01
C VAL A 654 -28.58 -34.79 -20.29
N SER A 655 -27.55 -35.62 -20.12
CA SER A 655 -26.12 -35.24 -20.11
C SER A 655 -25.22 -36.32 -20.73
N VAL A 656 -23.88 -36.13 -20.64
CA VAL A 656 -22.79 -37.14 -20.69
C VAL A 656 -21.93 -37.28 -22.00
N THR A 657 -20.61 -37.41 -21.80
CA THR A 657 -19.49 -37.92 -22.67
C THR A 657 -18.92 -37.12 -23.87
N SER A 658 -17.81 -36.40 -23.60
CA SER A 658 -16.44 -36.54 -24.16
C SER A 658 -16.13 -37.19 -25.54
N VAL A 659 -15.15 -36.63 -26.29
CA VAL A 659 -13.79 -37.22 -26.58
C VAL A 659 -13.01 -36.40 -27.64
N GLY A 660 -11.72 -36.12 -27.40
CA GLY A 660 -10.62 -36.34 -28.37
C GLY A 660 -10.27 -35.34 -29.51
N ASN A 661 -9.27 -34.49 -29.24
CA ASN A 661 -8.07 -34.20 -30.05
C ASN A 661 -8.07 -33.61 -31.50
N THR A 662 -7.06 -32.77 -31.73
CA THR A 662 -6.34 -32.43 -32.99
C THR A 662 -7.06 -31.72 -34.15
N GLY A 663 -6.41 -30.72 -34.75
CA GLY A 663 -6.78 -30.15 -36.06
C GLY A 663 -6.38 -28.69 -36.27
N VAL A 664 -5.26 -28.43 -36.96
CA VAL A 664 -4.71 -27.09 -37.24
C VAL A 664 -5.26 -26.49 -38.56
N GLU A 665 -5.33 -25.16 -38.60
CA GLU A 665 -5.40 -24.26 -39.77
C GLU A 665 -6.73 -23.93 -40.51
N ARG A 666 -6.99 -22.60 -40.50
CA ARG A 666 -7.41 -21.71 -41.60
C ARG A 666 -8.86 -21.57 -42.07
N GLU A 667 -9.06 -20.39 -42.65
CA GLU A 667 -10.31 -19.76 -43.07
C GLU A 667 -10.95 -20.44 -44.30
N GLY A 668 -12.28 -20.47 -44.34
CA GLY A 668 -13.05 -20.87 -45.52
C GLY A 668 -14.54 -20.58 -45.34
N THR A 669 -15.13 -19.78 -46.23
CA THR A 669 -16.51 -19.27 -46.07
C THR A 669 -17.57 -20.05 -46.87
N SER A 670 -18.79 -20.01 -46.34
CA SER A 670 -20.08 -20.19 -47.03
C SER A 670 -20.54 -21.60 -47.47
N SER A 671 -21.72 -22.00 -46.97
CA SER A 671 -22.93 -22.36 -47.75
C SER A 671 -23.96 -23.11 -46.87
N SER A 672 -25.24 -23.33 -47.23
CA SER A 672 -26.30 -22.49 -47.81
C SER A 672 -27.58 -23.34 -47.95
N GLY A 673 -28.75 -22.87 -47.50
CA GLY A 673 -30.05 -23.45 -47.90
C GLY A 673 -31.20 -23.28 -46.89
N ILE A 674 -32.49 -23.32 -47.29
CA ILE A 674 -33.03 -23.53 -48.65
C ILE A 674 -34.48 -22.99 -48.82
N ARG A 675 -34.72 -22.17 -49.88
CA ARG A 675 -36.01 -21.96 -50.61
C ARG A 675 -37.21 -21.28 -49.86
N ARG A 676 -38.24 -20.69 -50.52
CA ARG A 676 -38.64 -20.65 -51.97
C ARG A 676 -39.51 -19.41 -52.34
N ASN A 677 -39.29 -18.83 -53.54
CA ASN A 677 -40.23 -18.31 -54.59
C ASN A 677 -41.55 -17.54 -54.23
N SER A 678 -42.11 -16.61 -55.03
CA SER A 678 -41.76 -15.89 -56.30
C SER A 678 -42.90 -14.90 -56.66
N HIS A 679 -42.70 -13.66 -57.13
CA HIS A 679 -42.71 -13.18 -58.55
C HIS A 679 -42.70 -11.62 -58.53
N SER A 680 -41.75 -10.85 -59.11
CA SER A 680 -41.45 -10.49 -60.52
C SER A 680 -42.23 -9.28 -61.13
N TYR A 681 -41.57 -8.11 -61.30
CA TYR A 681 -41.72 -7.02 -62.32
C TYR A 681 -40.71 -5.90 -61.97
N SER A 682 -39.52 -5.75 -62.60
CA SER A 682 -39.16 -4.81 -63.71
C SER A 682 -39.73 -3.38 -63.58
N SER A 683 -38.99 -2.27 -63.78
CA SER A 683 -37.58 -1.99 -64.18
C SER A 683 -37.29 -0.46 -63.97
N HIS A 684 -36.30 0.30 -64.50
CA HIS A 684 -35.25 0.15 -65.53
C HIS A 684 -34.24 1.35 -65.44
N LEU A 685 -33.04 1.23 -66.06
CA LEU A 685 -32.19 2.31 -66.67
C LEU A 685 -31.56 3.37 -65.72
N ASP A 686 -30.22 3.53 -65.61
CA ASP A 686 -29.13 3.92 -66.57
C ASP A 686 -28.83 5.44 -66.52
N LYS A 687 -27.59 5.98 -66.71
CA LYS A 687 -26.23 5.41 -66.81
C LYS A 687 -25.19 6.55 -66.78
N SER A 688 -23.99 6.31 -66.24
CA SER A 688 -22.71 6.65 -66.91
C SER A 688 -21.44 6.32 -66.07
N GLN A 689 -20.73 5.26 -66.46
CA GLN A 689 -19.27 5.16 -66.36
C GLN A 689 -18.72 5.08 -67.79
N PRO A 690 -17.51 5.60 -68.04
CA PRO A 690 -16.40 4.71 -68.44
C PRO A 690 -15.00 5.17 -67.92
N VAL A 691 -13.89 4.43 -68.08
CA VAL A 691 -13.61 2.99 -67.86
C VAL A 691 -12.08 2.75 -68.02
N THR A 692 -11.41 2.19 -67.00
CA THR A 692 -10.02 1.62 -67.06
C THR A 692 -8.87 2.59 -67.46
N SER A 693 -7.56 2.29 -67.33
CA SER A 693 -6.85 1.02 -67.14
C SER A 693 -5.54 1.15 -66.31
N ARG A 694 -4.72 0.08 -66.27
CA ARG A 694 -3.58 -0.09 -65.36
C ARG A 694 -2.30 0.65 -65.80
N GLY A 695 -1.53 1.15 -64.83
CA GLY A 695 -0.09 1.43 -64.99
C GLY A 695 0.62 1.64 -63.65
N LYS A 696 1.51 0.72 -63.24
CA LYS A 696 2.43 0.97 -62.11
C LYS A 696 3.64 1.77 -62.59
N ARG A 697 3.93 2.89 -61.93
CA ARG A 697 5.28 3.47 -61.78
C ARG A 697 5.41 4.04 -60.36
N GLN A 698 6.64 4.20 -59.90
CA GLN A 698 6.99 4.56 -58.52
C GLN A 698 7.42 6.03 -58.42
N ASN A 699 7.45 6.53 -57.18
CA ASN A 699 8.05 7.79 -56.74
C ASN A 699 7.25 9.06 -57.16
N TYR A 700 7.33 10.20 -56.45
CA TYR A 700 8.30 10.59 -55.41
C TYR A 700 7.67 11.51 -54.34
N TYR A 701 8.35 11.72 -53.21
CA TYR A 701 7.98 12.56 -52.05
C TYR A 701 6.69 12.18 -51.28
N GLU A 702 6.88 11.32 -50.28
CA GLU A 702 6.09 11.27 -49.05
C GLU A 702 7.08 11.63 -47.92
N TYR A 703 6.91 12.76 -47.25
CA TYR A 703 7.94 13.33 -46.38
C TYR A 703 7.82 12.76 -44.96
N HIS A 704 8.66 11.77 -44.62
CA HIS A 704 8.77 11.30 -43.25
C HIS A 704 9.40 12.39 -42.36
N PRO A 705 8.83 12.70 -41.17
CA PRO A 705 9.48 13.58 -40.22
C PRO A 705 10.75 12.91 -39.68
N VAL A 706 11.92 13.52 -39.92
CA VAL A 706 13.22 13.03 -39.44
C VAL A 706 13.46 13.44 -37.98
N PHE A 707 12.45 13.25 -37.14
CA PHE A 707 12.54 13.26 -35.69
C PHE A 707 11.74 12.08 -35.15
N LEU A 708 12.42 10.94 -35.00
CA LEU A 708 11.98 9.89 -34.10
C LEU A 708 12.18 10.37 -32.66
N PHE A 709 11.30 11.26 -32.22
CA PHE A 709 10.87 11.19 -30.84
C PHE A 709 10.24 9.81 -30.67
N GLN A 710 10.93 8.93 -29.95
CA GLN A 710 10.22 7.89 -29.22
C GLN A 710 9.22 8.64 -28.34
N SER A 711 7.92 8.44 -28.59
CA SER A 711 6.89 8.88 -27.66
C SER A 711 7.19 8.18 -26.34
N LEU A 712 7.81 8.91 -25.41
CA LEU A 712 8.07 8.45 -24.05
C LEU A 712 6.76 7.90 -23.53
N SER A 713 6.74 6.60 -23.29
CA SER A 713 5.57 5.96 -22.70
C SER A 713 5.41 6.47 -21.26
N GLN A 714 4.25 6.27 -20.66
CA GLN A 714 3.97 6.87 -19.34
C GLN A 714 5.02 6.44 -18.28
N THR A 715 5.58 5.24 -18.43
CA THR A 715 6.72 4.68 -17.67
C THR A 715 8.05 5.40 -17.86
N ASP A 716 8.24 6.12 -18.98
CA ASP A 716 9.48 6.86 -19.28
C ASP A 716 9.41 8.30 -18.73
N LEU A 717 8.20 8.86 -18.58
CA LEU A 717 7.96 10.11 -17.84
C LEU A 717 8.11 9.91 -16.33
N GLU A 718 7.73 8.75 -15.81
CA GLU A 718 8.02 8.30 -14.43
C GLU A 718 9.54 8.22 -14.13
N GLY A 719 10.40 8.25 -15.17
CA GLY A 719 11.86 8.28 -15.03
C GLY A 719 12.46 9.64 -14.65
N TYR A 720 11.69 10.73 -14.71
CA TYR A 720 12.12 12.06 -14.25
C TYR A 720 11.71 12.25 -12.78
N SER A 721 12.70 12.23 -11.88
CA SER A 721 12.49 12.45 -10.45
C SER A 721 11.75 13.76 -10.18
N TYR A 722 10.63 13.68 -9.46
CA TYR A 722 9.82 14.84 -9.06
C TYR A 722 10.70 15.91 -8.40
N PHE A 723 10.61 17.15 -8.87
CA PHE A 723 11.40 18.26 -8.33
C PHE A 723 10.50 19.17 -7.47
N PHE A 724 10.60 19.03 -6.15
CA PHE A 724 9.96 19.94 -5.19
C PHE A 724 10.94 21.08 -4.83
N PRO A 725 10.73 22.33 -5.29
CA PRO A 725 11.71 23.41 -5.10
C PRO A 725 12.03 23.71 -3.62
N GLU A 726 11.03 23.60 -2.76
CA GLU A 726 11.09 23.91 -1.33
C GLU A 726 12.03 22.98 -0.54
N ASP A 727 12.30 21.76 -1.01
CA ASP A 727 13.31 20.90 -0.39
C ASP A 727 14.73 21.46 -0.60
N TYR A 728 14.98 22.13 -1.73
CA TYR A 728 16.25 22.77 -2.06
C TYR A 728 16.36 24.22 -1.56
N ALA A 729 15.28 24.80 -1.03
CA ALA A 729 15.26 26.17 -0.54
C ALA A 729 16.13 26.34 0.73
N THR A 730 17.12 27.23 0.64
CA THR A 730 18.00 27.59 1.77
C THR A 730 17.22 28.27 2.88
N ASP A 731 17.41 27.80 4.11
CA ASP A 731 16.64 28.22 5.28
C ASP A 731 17.02 29.65 5.73
N THR A 732 16.25 30.65 5.29
CA THR A 732 16.48 32.07 5.64
C THR A 732 15.86 32.39 7.00
N ASP A 733 16.67 32.38 8.05
CA ASP A 733 16.25 32.59 9.45
C ASP A 733 15.96 34.07 9.80
N GLU A 734 15.18 34.77 8.98
CA GLU A 734 14.62 36.07 9.34
C GLU A 734 13.45 35.89 10.32
N LYS A 735 13.68 36.22 11.60
CA LYS A 735 12.64 36.22 12.64
C LYS A 735 11.69 37.41 12.47
N PHE A 736 10.78 37.32 11.50
CA PHE A 736 9.64 38.20 11.40
C PHE A 736 8.73 38.05 12.63
N LEU A 737 8.28 39.18 13.17
CA LEU A 737 7.33 39.24 14.28
C LEU A 737 6.08 39.96 13.77
N PRO A 738 4.97 39.24 13.52
CA PRO A 738 3.72 39.88 13.12
C PRO A 738 3.14 40.69 14.28
N SER A 739 2.42 41.77 13.95
CA SER A 739 1.92 42.73 14.94
C SER A 739 0.58 43.30 14.52
N TRP A 740 -0.34 43.50 15.48
CA TRP A 740 -1.60 44.20 15.26
C TRP A 740 -1.44 45.73 15.21
N PRO A 741 -2.23 46.45 14.38
CA PRO A 741 -3.12 45.92 13.36
C PRO A 741 -2.35 45.37 12.15
N THR A 742 -3.00 44.49 11.40
CA THR A 742 -2.48 43.95 10.13
C THR A 742 -2.38 45.02 9.04
N PRO A 743 -1.68 44.77 7.91
CA PRO A 743 -1.58 45.73 6.79
C PRO A 743 -2.93 46.24 6.26
N SER A 744 -3.96 45.38 6.21
CA SER A 744 -5.34 45.75 5.82
C SER A 744 -6.15 46.40 6.95
N GLY A 745 -5.56 46.56 8.15
CA GLY A 745 -6.15 47.28 9.28
C GLY A 745 -6.98 46.41 10.24
N LEU A 746 -6.91 45.08 10.15
CA LEU A 746 -7.59 44.18 11.09
C LEU A 746 -6.96 44.32 12.48
N THR A 747 -7.79 44.30 13.53
CA THR A 747 -7.33 44.40 14.93
C THR A 747 -7.60 43.11 15.69
N GLU A 748 -6.80 42.80 16.72
CA GLU A 748 -6.95 41.60 17.55
C GLU A 748 -8.40 41.38 18.08
N PRO A 749 -9.12 42.39 18.62
CA PRO A 749 -10.50 42.19 19.05
C PRO A 749 -11.49 41.98 17.88
N SER A 750 -11.18 42.51 16.69
CA SER A 750 -11.97 42.25 15.47
C SER A 750 -11.75 40.83 14.96
N ALA A 751 -10.49 40.38 14.88
CA ALA A 751 -10.14 39.02 14.49
C ALA A 751 -10.76 37.99 15.45
N LEU A 752 -10.61 38.19 16.76
CA LEU A 752 -11.20 37.33 17.79
C LEU A 752 -12.74 37.23 17.66
N LEU A 753 -13.43 38.35 17.39
CA LEU A 753 -14.88 38.34 17.19
C LEU A 753 -15.28 37.57 15.92
N LEU A 754 -14.54 37.74 14.82
CA LEU A 754 -14.77 37.04 13.56
C LEU A 754 -14.52 35.53 13.72
N CYS A 755 -13.38 35.12 14.30
CA CYS A 755 -13.06 33.73 14.59
C CYS A 755 -14.10 33.07 15.52
N TYR A 756 -14.58 33.77 16.55
CA TYR A 756 -15.64 33.24 17.42
C TYR A 756 -17.00 33.13 16.70
N GLN A 757 -17.27 33.97 15.70
CA GLN A 757 -18.46 33.86 14.86
C GLN A 757 -18.35 32.73 13.82
N ALA A 758 -17.20 32.56 13.19
CA ALA A 758 -16.95 31.49 12.24
C ALA A 758 -16.90 30.12 12.92
N ILE A 759 -16.17 29.98 14.03
CA ILE A 759 -15.84 28.67 14.63
C ILE A 759 -16.83 28.28 15.73
N ALA A 760 -16.90 29.02 16.84
CA ALA A 760 -17.75 28.65 17.97
C ALA A 760 -19.26 28.75 17.68
N ASN A 761 -19.65 29.59 16.71
CA ASN A 761 -21.04 29.74 16.25
C ASN A 761 -21.40 28.94 14.99
N SER A 762 -20.49 28.13 14.44
CA SER A 762 -20.78 27.18 13.36
C SER A 762 -21.81 26.12 13.76
N SER A 763 -22.30 25.33 12.80
CA SER A 763 -23.13 24.15 13.08
C SER A 763 -22.41 23.16 13.99
N ILE A 764 -21.14 22.84 13.70
CA ILE A 764 -20.37 21.87 14.48
C ILE A 764 -19.95 22.42 15.86
N GLY A 765 -19.55 23.70 15.94
CA GLY A 765 -19.21 24.36 17.19
C GLY A 765 -20.40 24.48 18.16
N ARG A 766 -21.61 24.73 17.64
CA ARG A 766 -22.83 24.78 18.45
C ARG A 766 -23.36 23.40 18.85
N SER A 767 -23.44 22.44 17.92
CA SER A 767 -23.93 21.09 18.25
C SER A 767 -22.94 20.34 19.16
N CYS A 768 -21.64 20.47 18.91
CA CYS A 768 -20.61 19.63 19.53
C CYS A 768 -19.75 20.35 20.59
N GLY A 769 -19.94 21.65 20.80
CA GLY A 769 -19.12 22.46 21.74
C GLY A 769 -19.07 21.91 23.17
N GLY A 770 -20.14 21.22 23.63
CA GLY A 770 -20.17 20.55 24.92
C GLY A 770 -19.20 19.36 25.06
N LEU A 771 -18.90 18.67 23.96
CA LEU A 771 -17.93 17.57 23.89
C LEU A 771 -16.53 18.06 23.57
N LEU A 772 -16.42 19.07 22.70
CA LEU A 772 -15.16 19.65 22.25
C LEU A 772 -14.42 20.43 23.37
N GLY A 773 -15.16 21.11 24.25
CA GLY A 773 -14.60 21.87 25.36
C GLY A 773 -13.52 22.85 24.90
N ARG A 774 -12.30 22.71 25.44
CA ARG A 774 -11.15 23.57 25.08
C ARG A 774 -10.77 23.52 23.60
N ARG A 775 -11.12 22.48 22.83
CA ARG A 775 -10.83 22.43 21.39
C ARG A 775 -11.47 23.57 20.60
N VAL A 776 -12.59 24.12 21.09
CA VAL A 776 -13.20 25.32 20.49
C VAL A 776 -12.34 26.56 20.73
N GLU A 777 -11.74 26.68 21.92
CA GLU A 777 -10.81 27.77 22.26
C GLU A 777 -9.49 27.61 21.49
N ASP A 778 -8.93 26.40 21.40
CA ASP A 778 -7.76 26.07 20.58
C ASP A 778 -7.97 26.51 19.12
N ALA A 779 -9.07 26.10 18.49
CA ALA A 779 -9.39 26.45 17.11
C ALA A 779 -9.66 27.94 16.88
N VAL A 780 -10.28 28.64 17.83
CA VAL A 780 -10.43 30.11 17.76
C VAL A 780 -9.07 30.82 17.84
N ASN A 781 -8.16 30.33 18.69
CA ASN A 781 -6.80 30.88 18.79
C ASN A 781 -5.96 30.61 17.54
N MET A 782 -6.14 29.45 16.88
CA MET A 782 -5.55 29.16 15.57
C MET A 782 -6.03 30.17 14.52
N CYS A 783 -7.33 30.33 14.34
CA CYS A 783 -7.90 31.34 13.44
C CYS A 783 -7.41 32.77 13.70
N VAL A 784 -7.19 33.17 14.96
CA VAL A 784 -6.64 34.50 15.27
C VAL A 784 -5.16 34.63 14.84
N LYS A 785 -4.37 33.54 14.84
CA LYS A 785 -3.04 33.49 14.21
C LYS A 785 -3.13 33.49 12.69
N ASP A 786 -4.00 32.68 12.10
CA ASP A 786 -4.24 32.65 10.66
C ASP A 786 -4.54 34.07 10.15
N LEU A 787 -5.53 34.75 10.72
CA LEU A 787 -5.89 36.13 10.31
C LEU A 787 -4.77 37.16 10.54
N LEU A 788 -3.87 36.95 11.51
CA LEU A 788 -2.71 37.80 11.75
C LEU A 788 -1.58 37.58 10.72
N LEU A 789 -1.39 36.34 10.27
CA LEU A 789 -0.33 35.95 9.33
C LEU A 789 -0.75 36.16 7.87
N LYS A 790 -1.98 35.80 7.53
CA LYS A 790 -2.52 35.85 6.15
C LYS A 790 -3.05 37.23 5.77
N ASP A 791 -3.61 37.96 6.73
CA ASP A 791 -4.39 39.20 6.52
C ASP A 791 -5.59 39.04 5.54
N ASP A 792 -6.12 37.82 5.44
CA ASP A 792 -7.26 37.46 4.59
C ASP A 792 -8.38 36.80 5.41
N LEU A 793 -9.59 37.33 5.30
CA LEU A 793 -10.77 36.86 6.01
C LEU A 793 -11.27 35.48 5.56
N THR A 794 -10.86 34.97 4.38
CA THR A 794 -11.27 33.60 3.97
C THR A 794 -10.73 32.52 4.91
N TRP A 795 -9.67 32.81 5.66
CA TRP A 795 -9.08 31.89 6.64
C TRP A 795 -9.91 31.72 7.92
N ALA A 796 -10.91 32.57 8.17
CA ALA A 796 -11.71 32.51 9.40
C ALA A 796 -12.44 31.16 9.62
N GLU A 797 -12.70 30.41 8.54
CA GLU A 797 -13.33 29.09 8.56
C GLU A 797 -12.34 27.93 8.40
N ALA A 798 -11.04 28.19 8.21
CA ALA A 798 -10.05 27.16 7.88
C ALA A 798 -9.86 26.13 9.02
N SER A 799 -9.97 26.56 10.28
CA SER A 799 -9.92 25.66 11.45
C SER A 799 -11.22 24.86 11.71
N LEU A 800 -12.31 25.04 10.93
CA LEU A 800 -13.57 24.29 11.15
C LEU A 800 -13.38 22.78 11.02
N ALA A 801 -12.52 22.33 10.09
CA ALA A 801 -12.25 20.93 9.90
C ALA A 801 -11.59 20.28 11.14
N LEU A 802 -10.89 21.03 12.01
CA LEU A 802 -10.39 20.48 13.28
C LEU A 802 -11.55 20.11 14.20
N LEU A 803 -12.60 20.95 14.25
CA LEU A 803 -13.80 20.67 15.04
C LEU A 803 -14.63 19.53 14.46
N GLU A 804 -14.68 19.36 13.13
CA GLU A 804 -15.31 18.19 12.51
C GLU A 804 -14.61 16.89 12.93
N ASN A 805 -13.28 16.86 12.86
CA ASN A 805 -12.47 15.66 13.16
C ASN A 805 -12.44 15.32 14.66
N GLU A 806 -12.24 16.31 15.55
CA GLU A 806 -12.37 16.08 17.00
C GLU A 806 -13.82 15.74 17.39
N CYS A 807 -14.85 16.31 16.75
CA CYS A 807 -16.23 15.96 17.07
C CYS A 807 -16.58 14.53 16.68
N GLU A 808 -16.18 14.06 15.48
CA GLU A 808 -16.38 12.66 15.09
C GLU A 808 -15.73 11.71 16.12
N LYS A 809 -14.49 12.01 16.55
CA LYS A 809 -13.80 11.28 17.62
C LYS A 809 -14.62 11.26 18.92
N ARG A 810 -15.01 12.42 19.45
CA ARG A 810 -15.75 12.50 20.74
C ARG A 810 -17.12 11.84 20.71
N VAL A 811 -17.81 11.90 19.58
CA VAL A 811 -19.13 11.27 19.44
C VAL A 811 -19.00 9.75 19.34
N LEU A 812 -17.92 9.22 18.75
CA LEU A 812 -17.59 7.78 18.81
C LEU A 812 -17.24 7.32 20.24
N GLU A 813 -16.50 8.13 21.00
CA GLU A 813 -16.21 7.87 22.43
C GLU A 813 -17.50 7.77 23.28
N GLU A 814 -18.45 8.70 23.12
CA GLU A 814 -19.66 8.78 23.97
C GLU A 814 -20.78 7.79 23.59
N ILE A 815 -21.03 7.53 22.29
CA ILE A 815 -22.20 6.75 21.82
C ILE A 815 -22.28 5.35 22.44
N ASN A 816 -21.13 4.72 22.68
CA ASN A 816 -21.07 3.36 23.20
C ASN A 816 -21.15 3.29 24.74
N TYR A 817 -20.86 4.38 25.46
CA TYR A 817 -20.95 4.42 26.92
C TYR A 817 -22.38 4.62 27.45
N ASN A 818 -23.19 5.49 26.83
CA ASN A 818 -24.47 5.95 27.41
C ASN A 818 -25.65 6.00 26.42
N GLN A 819 -25.95 4.88 25.74
CA GLN A 819 -27.08 4.81 24.79
C GLN A 819 -28.45 5.27 25.33
N GLN A 820 -28.70 5.19 26.64
CA GLN A 820 -30.03 5.42 27.23
C GLN A 820 -30.34 6.87 27.68
N GLU A 821 -29.35 7.76 27.77
CA GLU A 821 -29.60 9.18 28.15
C GLU A 821 -29.46 10.17 26.97
N LEU A 822 -28.97 9.73 25.80
CA LEU A 822 -28.44 10.64 24.78
C LEU A 822 -29.19 10.69 23.44
N GLU A 823 -30.25 9.91 23.24
CA GLU A 823 -30.98 9.79 21.94
C GLU A 823 -31.29 11.14 21.28
N GLY A 824 -31.84 12.10 22.03
CA GLY A 824 -32.23 13.42 21.52
C GLY A 824 -31.07 14.38 21.22
N SER A 825 -29.87 14.14 21.75
CA SER A 825 -28.68 14.95 21.47
C SER A 825 -27.88 14.36 20.32
N VAL A 826 -27.71 13.03 20.29
CA VAL A 826 -26.94 12.30 19.27
C VAL A 826 -27.46 12.57 17.86
N GLU A 827 -28.78 12.62 17.62
CA GLU A 827 -29.28 12.90 16.27
C GLU A 827 -28.88 14.31 15.77
N SER A 828 -28.81 15.30 16.67
CA SER A 828 -28.38 16.67 16.31
C SER A 828 -26.87 16.77 16.02
N LEU A 829 -26.06 15.95 16.69
CA LEU A 829 -24.62 15.80 16.47
C LEU A 829 -24.36 15.10 15.14
N LEU A 830 -24.99 13.94 14.93
CA LEU A 830 -24.90 13.18 13.67
C LEU A 830 -25.40 13.99 12.48
N ARG A 831 -26.44 14.81 12.63
CA ARG A 831 -26.91 15.71 11.57
C ARG A 831 -25.87 16.80 11.23
N ALA A 832 -25.15 17.34 12.21
CA ALA A 832 -24.08 18.31 11.97
C ALA A 832 -22.84 17.69 11.31
N LEU A 833 -22.50 16.43 11.63
CA LEU A 833 -21.40 15.67 11.00
C LEU A 833 -21.76 15.12 9.61
N LYS A 834 -23.03 14.80 9.34
CA LYS A 834 -23.49 14.36 8.01
C LYS A 834 -23.64 15.52 7.03
N CYS A 835 -24.09 16.68 7.52
CA CYS A 835 -24.54 17.79 6.69
C CYS A 835 -23.88 19.12 7.14
N PRO A 836 -22.71 19.46 6.58
CA PRO A 836 -22.03 20.72 6.84
C PRO A 836 -22.96 21.93 6.65
N SER A 837 -22.74 22.97 7.46
CA SER A 837 -23.58 24.18 7.53
C SER A 837 -25.10 23.94 7.71
N LEU A 838 -25.52 22.71 8.08
CA LEU A 838 -26.91 22.24 7.99
C LEU A 838 -27.54 22.49 6.61
N CYS A 839 -26.77 22.21 5.55
CA CYS A 839 -27.14 22.46 4.15
C CYS A 839 -27.51 23.92 3.86
N SER A 840 -26.96 24.87 4.64
CA SER A 840 -27.17 26.33 4.54
C SER A 840 -28.64 26.77 4.49
N GLY A 841 -29.57 25.91 4.96
CA GLY A 841 -31.03 26.11 4.81
C GLY A 841 -31.57 25.91 3.38
N ASN A 842 -30.73 25.54 2.42
CA ASN A 842 -31.00 25.46 0.99
C ASN A 842 -31.00 24.00 0.44
N GLY A 843 -31.11 23.01 1.33
CA GLY A 843 -31.19 21.61 0.98
C GLY A 843 -31.73 20.75 2.12
N GLU A 844 -32.04 19.49 1.81
CA GLU A 844 -32.45 18.48 2.79
C GLU A 844 -31.25 17.62 3.19
N CYS A 845 -31.14 17.28 4.48
CA CYS A 845 -30.04 16.47 4.99
C CYS A 845 -30.38 14.97 4.88
N THR A 846 -29.58 14.24 4.11
CA THR A 846 -29.75 12.80 3.83
C THR A 846 -28.68 11.96 4.53
N GLU A 847 -28.76 10.64 4.42
CA GLU A 847 -27.73 9.73 4.94
C GLU A 847 -26.35 9.93 4.28
N TRP A 848 -26.31 10.50 3.07
CA TRP A 848 -25.10 10.72 2.27
C TRP A 848 -24.68 12.20 2.21
N GLY A 849 -25.28 13.05 3.04
CA GLY A 849 -25.04 14.50 3.07
C GLY A 849 -26.19 15.32 2.46
N CYS A 850 -25.88 16.53 1.99
CA CYS A 850 -26.87 17.52 1.59
C CYS A 850 -27.44 17.31 0.17
N ALA A 851 -28.75 17.14 0.06
CA ALA A 851 -29.49 17.18 -1.19
C ALA A 851 -30.04 18.59 -1.43
N CYS A 852 -29.37 19.37 -2.28
CA CYS A 852 -29.71 20.79 -2.50
C CYS A 852 -31.03 20.99 -3.26
N PHE A 853 -31.77 22.03 -2.87
CA PHE A 853 -32.97 22.44 -3.58
C PHE A 853 -32.64 23.03 -4.96
N GLN A 854 -33.60 22.95 -5.89
CA GLN A 854 -33.44 23.49 -7.23
C GLN A 854 -33.09 24.99 -7.17
N GLY A 855 -31.91 25.34 -7.68
CA GLY A 855 -31.34 26.68 -7.53
C GLY A 855 -30.10 26.76 -6.63
N TYR A 856 -29.70 25.68 -5.95
CA TYR A 856 -28.52 25.61 -5.06
C TYR A 856 -27.64 24.39 -5.32
N SER A 857 -26.43 24.41 -4.76
CA SER A 857 -25.32 23.46 -5.01
C SER A 857 -24.14 23.69 -4.04
N SER A 858 -23.07 22.88 -4.17
CA SER A 858 -21.98 22.63 -3.20
C SER A 858 -22.32 21.55 -2.18
N TYR A 859 -21.32 21.10 -1.40
CA TYR A 859 -21.50 20.08 -0.36
C TYR A 859 -22.41 20.54 0.80
N ASP A 860 -22.63 21.86 0.94
CA ASP A 860 -23.48 22.47 1.96
C ASP A 860 -24.60 23.35 1.37
N CYS A 861 -24.84 23.28 0.06
CA CYS A 861 -25.89 24.04 -0.64
C CYS A 861 -25.77 25.59 -0.53
N SER A 862 -24.57 26.11 -0.24
CA SER A 862 -24.29 27.55 -0.17
C SER A 862 -24.27 28.27 -1.53
N ILE A 863 -23.94 27.57 -2.62
CA ILE A 863 -23.67 28.18 -3.94
C ILE A 863 -24.91 28.15 -4.84
N LEU A 864 -25.33 29.32 -5.34
CA LEU A 864 -26.45 29.48 -6.27
C LEU A 864 -26.18 28.85 -7.64
N SER A 865 -27.17 28.12 -8.16
CA SER A 865 -27.08 27.37 -9.42
C SER A 865 -27.37 28.19 -10.69
N ALA A 866 -27.89 29.40 -10.54
CA ALA A 866 -28.03 30.39 -11.62
C ALA A 866 -26.88 31.41 -11.65
N GLN A 867 -25.89 31.27 -10.78
CA GLN A 867 -24.67 32.09 -10.82
C GLN A 867 -23.78 31.58 -11.96
N ALA A 868 -23.23 32.51 -12.75
CA ALA A 868 -22.24 32.18 -13.76
C ALA A 868 -21.02 31.51 -13.10
N PRO A 869 -20.43 30.46 -13.72
CA PRO A 869 -19.11 30.01 -13.28
C PRO A 869 -18.09 31.14 -13.49
N GLU A 870 -17.02 31.16 -12.71
CA GLU A 870 -15.96 32.16 -12.81
C GLU A 870 -14.62 31.47 -13.05
N ILE A 871 -13.90 31.86 -14.12
CA ILE A 871 -12.55 31.40 -14.43
C ILE A 871 -11.56 32.30 -13.67
N THR A 872 -10.91 31.76 -12.65
CA THR A 872 -9.85 32.46 -11.91
C THR A 872 -8.54 32.46 -12.71
N GLU A 873 -8.20 31.33 -13.34
CA GLU A 873 -6.91 31.09 -14.00
C GLU A 873 -7.08 30.15 -15.21
N LEU A 874 -6.13 30.19 -16.15
CA LEU A 874 -5.94 29.15 -17.16
C LEU A 874 -4.55 28.52 -17.00
N GLU A 875 -4.43 27.24 -17.34
CA GLU A 875 -3.18 26.48 -17.34
C GLU A 875 -2.01 27.28 -17.96
N ASN A 876 -0.87 27.32 -17.26
CA ASN A 876 0.31 28.12 -17.62
C ASN A 876 0.03 29.64 -17.82
N ALA A 877 -0.86 30.21 -17.01
CA ALA A 877 -1.38 31.58 -17.16
C ALA A 877 -1.99 31.87 -18.56
N GLY A 878 -2.42 30.83 -19.28
CA GLY A 878 -2.92 30.91 -20.66
C GLY A 878 -1.84 30.86 -21.75
N LEU A 879 -0.57 30.57 -21.44
CA LEU A 879 0.49 30.45 -22.44
C LEU A 879 0.74 28.98 -22.84
N CYS A 880 0.70 28.66 -24.14
CA CYS A 880 0.99 27.30 -24.63
C CYS A 880 2.12 27.32 -25.67
N ASP A 881 3.28 26.76 -25.31
CA ASP A 881 4.40 26.53 -26.21
C ASP A 881 4.21 25.21 -26.97
N ILE A 882 4.03 25.30 -28.28
CA ILE A 882 3.80 24.14 -29.17
C ILE A 882 5.01 23.20 -29.29
N ARG A 883 6.17 23.56 -28.74
CA ARG A 883 7.37 22.69 -28.65
C ARG A 883 7.42 21.87 -27.37
N GLN A 884 6.68 22.27 -26.34
CA GLN A 884 6.66 21.61 -25.03
C GLN A 884 5.34 20.88 -24.74
N TYR A 885 4.23 21.34 -25.35
CA TYR A 885 2.89 20.82 -25.09
C TYR A 885 2.10 20.60 -26.40
N ASP A 886 1.15 19.66 -26.37
CA ASP A 886 0.30 19.31 -27.52
C ASP A 886 -0.67 20.45 -27.92
N CYS A 887 -0.97 21.37 -26.99
CA CYS A 887 -1.84 22.54 -27.16
C CYS A 887 -3.24 22.27 -27.78
N THR A 888 -3.71 21.02 -27.81
CA THR A 888 -5.04 20.61 -28.32
C THR A 888 -6.20 20.92 -27.37
N SER A 889 -5.90 21.22 -26.11
CA SER A 889 -6.88 21.53 -25.07
C SER A 889 -6.25 22.39 -23.98
N VAL A 890 -7.07 23.14 -23.25
CA VAL A 890 -6.63 24.02 -22.16
C VAL A 890 -7.50 23.83 -20.93
N ARG A 891 -6.84 23.61 -19.79
CA ARG A 891 -7.50 23.49 -18.49
C ARG A 891 -7.81 24.89 -17.92
N ALA A 892 -9.04 25.06 -17.45
CA ALA A 892 -9.51 26.28 -16.83
C ALA A 892 -9.80 26.02 -15.35
N PHE A 893 -9.23 26.86 -14.48
CA PHE A 893 -9.42 26.82 -13.04
C PHE A 893 -10.38 27.93 -12.60
N GLY A 894 -11.15 27.70 -11.55
CA GLY A 894 -12.23 28.60 -11.22
C GLY A 894 -13.22 28.09 -10.18
N HIS A 895 -14.41 28.69 -10.19
CA HIS A 895 -15.46 28.46 -9.20
C HIS A 895 -16.81 28.23 -9.89
N GLY A 896 -17.63 27.35 -9.29
CA GLY A 896 -19.02 27.14 -9.70
C GLY A 896 -19.22 26.26 -10.95
N PHE A 897 -18.18 25.58 -11.44
CA PHE A 897 -18.31 24.60 -12.52
C PHE A 897 -19.10 23.35 -12.09
N ARG A 898 -19.80 22.70 -13.03
CA ARG A 898 -20.71 21.58 -12.75
C ARG A 898 -20.65 20.52 -13.83
N GLU A 899 -20.80 19.25 -13.46
CA GLU A 899 -21.11 18.21 -14.44
C GLU A 899 -22.52 18.45 -14.98
N SER A 900 -22.64 18.51 -16.31
CA SER A 900 -23.87 18.87 -17.00
C SER A 900 -23.75 18.45 -18.47
N LEU A 901 -24.83 17.93 -19.05
CA LEU A 901 -24.91 17.64 -20.49
C LEU A 901 -24.84 18.92 -21.35
N SER A 902 -25.06 20.10 -20.74
CA SER A 902 -24.90 21.40 -21.37
C SER A 902 -23.56 22.08 -21.10
N LEU A 903 -22.65 21.44 -20.34
CA LEU A 903 -21.34 22.00 -20.03
C LEU A 903 -20.53 22.16 -21.34
N LYS A 904 -20.17 23.41 -21.66
CA LYS A 904 -19.47 23.73 -22.91
C LYS A 904 -18.57 24.95 -22.77
N CYS A 905 -17.58 25.04 -23.64
CA CYS A 905 -16.73 26.22 -23.77
C CYS A 905 -17.16 27.05 -24.99
N GLU A 906 -17.12 28.36 -24.85
CA GLU A 906 -17.21 29.33 -25.95
C GLU A 906 -15.81 29.86 -26.22
N LEU A 907 -15.36 29.73 -27.46
CA LEU A 907 -14.01 30.02 -27.95
C LEU A 907 -14.10 31.01 -29.10
N VAL A 908 -13.48 32.18 -28.91
CA VAL A 908 -13.47 33.28 -29.87
C VAL A 908 -12.02 33.52 -30.29
N LYS A 909 -11.70 33.32 -31.56
CA LYS A 909 -10.38 33.65 -32.11
C LYS A 909 -10.22 35.17 -32.14
N LEU A 910 -9.04 35.68 -31.78
CA LEU A 910 -8.74 37.11 -31.82
C LEU A 910 -7.75 37.38 -32.96
N GLN A 911 -8.17 38.16 -33.96
CA GLN A 911 -7.29 38.68 -35.02
C GLN A 911 -6.68 40.01 -34.59
N TYR A 912 -5.49 40.36 -35.10
CA TYR A 912 -4.84 41.64 -34.82
C TYR A 912 -4.81 42.53 -36.06
N SER A 913 -5.55 43.64 -36.02
CA SER A 913 -5.69 44.63 -37.10
C SER A 913 -5.74 46.05 -36.52
N ASP A 914 -5.18 47.04 -37.23
CA ASP A 914 -5.16 48.46 -36.85
C ASP A 914 -4.69 48.75 -35.40
N GLY A 915 -3.86 47.87 -34.84
CA GLY A 915 -3.32 47.99 -33.48
C GLY A 915 -4.19 47.38 -32.37
N GLN A 916 -5.34 46.78 -32.70
CA GLN A 916 -6.29 46.22 -31.74
C GLN A 916 -6.62 44.74 -32.03
N TRP A 917 -6.95 44.00 -30.97
CA TRP A 917 -7.49 42.64 -31.08
C TRP A 917 -8.99 42.68 -31.40
N ILE A 918 -9.38 42.05 -32.51
CA ILE A 918 -10.76 41.97 -33.00
C ILE A 918 -11.25 40.52 -32.85
N PRO A 919 -12.39 40.27 -32.17
CA PRO A 919 -12.96 38.93 -32.04
C PRO A 919 -13.64 38.45 -33.33
N GLU A 920 -13.40 37.19 -33.68
CA GLU A 920 -14.14 36.43 -34.72
C GLU A 920 -15.50 35.91 -34.18
N GLU A 921 -16.18 35.05 -34.95
CA GLU A 921 -17.41 34.38 -34.51
C GLU A 921 -17.13 33.35 -33.39
N PRO A 922 -18.00 33.24 -32.36
CA PRO A 922 -17.83 32.30 -31.26
C PRO A 922 -18.06 30.85 -31.68
N LEU A 923 -17.03 30.02 -31.54
CA LEU A 923 -17.10 28.57 -31.67
C LEU A 923 -17.51 27.95 -30.33
N SER A 924 -18.46 27.00 -30.35
CA SER A 924 -18.82 26.24 -29.15
C SER A 924 -18.19 24.85 -29.19
N MET A 925 -17.33 24.55 -28.23
CA MET A 925 -16.59 23.29 -28.11
C MET A 925 -17.06 22.49 -26.89
N PRO A 926 -17.00 21.15 -26.95
CA PRO A 926 -17.31 20.31 -25.80
C PRO A 926 -16.32 20.58 -24.66
N ALA A 927 -16.84 20.54 -23.42
CA ALA A 927 -16.06 20.77 -22.21
C ALA A 927 -16.06 19.51 -21.35
N ALA A 928 -14.89 19.06 -20.94
CA ALA A 928 -14.75 17.92 -20.05
C ALA A 928 -14.71 18.39 -18.59
N PHE A 929 -15.79 18.16 -17.85
CA PHE A 929 -15.81 18.35 -16.40
C PHE A 929 -14.71 17.51 -15.74
N GLN A 930 -13.98 18.08 -14.79
CA GLN A 930 -13.06 17.33 -13.93
C GLN A 930 -13.58 17.35 -12.49
N ASN A 931 -13.88 18.54 -11.96
CA ASN A 931 -14.52 18.76 -10.66
C ASN A 931 -15.11 20.17 -10.59
N SER A 932 -15.71 20.53 -9.45
CA SER A 932 -16.39 21.82 -9.24
C SER A 932 -15.50 23.08 -9.37
N ARG A 933 -14.18 22.91 -9.46
CA ARG A 933 -13.17 23.96 -9.62
C ARG A 933 -12.40 23.89 -10.95
N THR A 934 -12.65 22.89 -11.81
CA THR A 934 -11.87 22.73 -13.04
C THR A 934 -12.61 22.03 -14.17
N VAL A 935 -12.43 22.60 -15.37
CA VAL A 935 -12.99 22.12 -16.64
C VAL A 935 -11.88 22.16 -17.70
N ASN A 936 -11.81 21.16 -18.58
CA ASN A 936 -10.90 21.17 -19.72
C ASN A 936 -11.67 21.50 -21.02
N CYS A 937 -11.23 22.55 -21.72
CA CYS A 937 -11.79 22.98 -23.01
C CYS A 937 -10.96 22.44 -24.17
N GLN A 938 -11.59 21.74 -25.13
CA GLN A 938 -10.91 21.39 -26.37
C GLN A 938 -10.71 22.62 -27.26
N LEU A 939 -9.49 22.82 -27.75
CA LEU A 939 -9.15 23.90 -28.68
C LEU A 939 -9.41 23.45 -30.13
N PRO A 940 -9.84 24.36 -31.04
CA PRO A 940 -10.00 24.03 -32.44
C PRO A 940 -8.66 23.65 -33.08
N ASN A 941 -8.63 22.56 -33.85
CA ASN A 941 -7.42 22.08 -34.52
C ASN A 941 -7.17 22.89 -35.82
N ASP A 942 -6.62 24.09 -35.66
CA ASP A 942 -6.48 25.10 -36.72
C ASP A 942 -5.33 24.77 -37.70
N GLY A 943 -5.62 23.86 -38.63
CA GLY A 943 -4.65 23.25 -39.52
C GLY A 943 -4.12 24.18 -40.63
N GLN A 944 -3.09 24.97 -40.31
CA GLN A 944 -2.25 25.72 -41.26
C GLN A 944 -2.99 26.60 -42.29
N GLN A 945 -4.16 27.13 -41.97
CA GLN A 945 -4.72 28.26 -42.72
C GLN A 945 -4.12 29.57 -42.23
N SER A 946 -2.87 29.81 -42.65
CA SER A 946 -2.26 31.13 -42.59
C SER A 946 -3.05 32.08 -43.51
N ASP A 947 -3.90 32.91 -42.91
CA ASP A 947 -4.58 33.96 -43.66
C ASP A 947 -3.54 34.93 -44.25
N VAL A 948 -3.79 35.42 -45.46
CA VAL A 948 -2.72 35.89 -46.34
C VAL A 948 -2.20 37.28 -45.94
N MET A 949 -0.90 37.33 -45.63
CA MET A 949 -0.07 38.54 -45.47
C MET A 949 -0.53 39.56 -44.43
N ASP A 950 0.07 39.50 -43.24
CA ASP A 950 0.38 40.71 -42.48
C ASP A 950 1.72 40.55 -41.72
N LEU A 951 2.79 41.11 -42.29
CA LEU A 951 4.18 40.93 -41.85
C LEU A 951 4.50 41.81 -40.63
N VAL A 952 4.11 41.33 -39.44
CA VAL A 952 4.38 41.98 -38.15
C VAL A 952 5.11 40.96 -37.25
N ASP A 953 6.33 41.28 -36.83
CA ASP A 953 7.22 40.40 -36.04
C ASP A 953 6.58 39.89 -34.73
N ASP A 954 5.60 40.63 -34.19
CA ASP A 954 5.14 40.49 -32.80
C ASP A 954 3.87 39.62 -32.61
N LYS A 955 3.35 38.97 -33.67
CA LYS A 955 2.10 38.18 -33.57
C LYS A 955 2.34 36.73 -33.06
N PRO A 956 1.57 36.22 -32.08
CA PRO A 956 1.52 34.79 -31.73
C PRO A 956 0.95 33.93 -32.87
N ILE A 957 1.13 32.61 -32.80
CA ILE A 957 0.56 31.64 -33.76
C ILE A 957 -0.97 31.71 -33.75
N ALA A 958 -1.58 31.73 -32.57
CA ALA A 958 -3.00 31.94 -32.39
C ALA A 958 -3.31 32.54 -31.01
N ARG A 959 -4.40 33.30 -30.92
CA ARG A 959 -4.90 33.87 -29.67
C ARG A 959 -6.40 33.63 -29.56
N TRP A 960 -6.83 33.05 -28.45
CA TRP A 960 -8.22 32.63 -28.20
C TRP A 960 -8.75 33.24 -26.92
N GLN A 961 -9.94 33.82 -26.96
CA GLN A 961 -10.70 34.21 -25.77
C GLN A 961 -11.67 33.08 -25.40
N ILE A 962 -11.69 32.69 -24.12
CA ILE A 962 -12.42 31.52 -23.61
C ILE A 962 -13.42 31.93 -22.54
N LYS A 963 -14.65 31.41 -22.63
CA LYS A 963 -15.65 31.42 -21.56
C LYS A 963 -16.22 30.01 -21.39
N ILE A 964 -16.78 29.72 -20.22
CA ILE A 964 -17.37 28.41 -19.89
C ILE A 964 -18.81 28.62 -19.41
N SER A 965 -19.70 27.70 -19.77
CA SER A 965 -21.10 27.70 -19.32
C SER A 965 -21.53 26.31 -18.87
N ASN A 966 -22.19 26.24 -17.71
CA ASN A 966 -22.71 25.00 -17.12
C ASN A 966 -24.07 24.58 -17.72
N ASP A 967 -24.93 25.57 -18.03
CA ASP A 967 -26.30 25.38 -18.50
C ASP A 967 -26.44 25.55 -20.02
N GLY A 968 -25.40 26.08 -20.67
CA GLY A 968 -25.35 26.38 -22.09
C GLY A 968 -25.81 27.80 -22.45
N PHE A 969 -26.15 28.65 -21.48
CA PHE A 969 -26.72 29.98 -21.68
C PHE A 969 -25.99 31.08 -20.87
N ILE A 970 -25.66 30.79 -19.62
CA ILE A 970 -24.94 31.71 -18.72
C ILE A 970 -23.45 31.36 -18.78
N TYR A 971 -22.65 32.30 -19.28
CA TYR A 971 -21.20 32.15 -19.45
C TYR A 971 -20.41 32.92 -18.39
N SER A 972 -19.20 32.43 -18.14
CA SER A 972 -18.20 33.05 -17.26
C SER A 972 -17.67 34.41 -17.77
N ASN A 973 -16.90 35.06 -16.89
CA ASN A 973 -15.86 35.99 -17.31
C ASN A 973 -14.93 35.33 -18.37
N SER A 974 -14.30 36.15 -19.21
CA SER A 974 -13.40 35.65 -20.25
C SER A 974 -11.94 35.68 -19.82
N LYS A 975 -11.20 34.59 -20.10
CA LYS A 975 -9.73 34.56 -20.07
C LYS A 975 -9.17 34.37 -21.48
N THR A 976 -7.87 34.54 -21.66
CA THR A 976 -7.20 34.48 -22.97
C THR A 976 -6.14 33.38 -22.98
N VAL A 977 -6.03 32.66 -24.10
CA VAL A 977 -4.95 31.71 -24.39
C VAL A 977 -4.12 32.22 -25.57
N VAL A 978 -2.81 32.06 -25.49
CA VAL A 978 -1.84 32.43 -26.52
C VAL A 978 -1.00 31.19 -26.88
N LEU A 979 -1.05 30.78 -28.15
CA LEU A 979 -0.22 29.71 -28.70
C LEU A 979 1.00 30.34 -29.39
N TYR A 980 2.20 29.84 -29.09
CA TYR A 980 3.46 30.38 -29.60
C TYR A 980 4.53 29.28 -29.76
N ASP A 981 5.57 29.56 -30.56
CA ASP A 981 6.73 28.68 -30.67
C ASP A 981 7.85 29.18 -29.73
N GLY A 982 8.04 28.50 -28.61
CA GLY A 982 9.01 28.88 -27.59
C GLY A 982 10.48 28.81 -28.04
N ALA A 983 10.79 28.25 -29.21
CA ALA A 983 12.15 28.28 -29.75
C ALA A 983 12.59 29.70 -30.18
N CYS A 984 11.67 30.53 -30.71
CA CYS A 984 11.97 31.89 -31.16
C CYS A 984 11.05 32.98 -30.61
N GLN A 985 9.89 32.67 -30.03
CA GLN A 985 9.01 33.68 -29.44
C GLN A 985 9.12 33.71 -27.91
N THR A 986 8.94 34.90 -27.35
CA THR A 986 8.74 35.15 -25.91
C THR A 986 7.50 36.03 -25.76
N CYS A 987 6.45 35.53 -25.10
CA CYS A 987 5.15 36.19 -25.04
C CYS A 987 4.73 36.46 -23.60
N GLU A 988 4.08 37.59 -23.35
CA GLU A 988 3.53 37.94 -22.03
C GLU A 988 2.01 37.67 -21.99
N PRO A 989 1.46 37.22 -20.84
CA PRO A 989 0.03 36.89 -20.73
C PRO A 989 -0.88 38.11 -20.51
N GLN A 990 -0.31 39.29 -20.20
CA GLN A 990 -1.05 40.55 -20.00
C GLN A 990 -1.06 41.42 -21.26
N GLU A 991 -1.93 42.43 -21.32
CA GLU A 991 -1.99 43.32 -22.50
C GLU A 991 -0.69 44.10 -22.70
N PRO A 992 -0.18 44.24 -23.96
CA PRO A 992 -0.88 43.97 -25.22
C PRO A 992 -0.97 42.48 -25.62
N GLY A 993 -0.25 41.58 -24.94
CA GLY A 993 -0.17 40.15 -25.26
C GLY A 993 0.34 39.90 -26.68
N LEU A 994 1.37 40.67 -27.02
CA LEU A 994 2.21 40.47 -28.20
C LEU A 994 3.40 39.58 -27.81
N CYS A 995 3.95 38.88 -28.80
CA CYS A 995 5.16 38.10 -28.65
C CYS A 995 6.36 38.91 -29.13
N THR A 996 7.57 38.54 -28.70
CA THR A 996 8.82 39.16 -29.18
C THR A 996 9.76 38.08 -29.73
N LEU A 997 10.40 38.36 -30.86
CA LEU A 997 11.34 37.43 -31.50
C LEU A 997 12.72 37.48 -30.82
N LYS A 998 13.12 36.33 -30.27
CA LYS A 998 14.42 36.07 -29.64
C LYS A 998 15.57 36.37 -30.60
N GLU A 999 16.65 36.91 -30.06
CA GLU A 999 17.89 37.11 -30.82
C GLU A 999 18.40 35.78 -31.39
N LYS A 1000 19.10 35.83 -32.53
CA LYS A 1000 19.66 34.66 -33.23
C LYS A 1000 18.64 33.63 -33.76
N THR A 1001 17.40 34.06 -34.03
CA THR A 1001 16.36 33.22 -34.65
C THR A 1001 15.65 33.90 -35.83
N CYS A 1002 15.11 33.10 -36.75
CA CYS A 1002 14.24 33.51 -37.84
C CYS A 1002 12.85 32.86 -37.68
N ASN A 1003 11.81 33.60 -38.05
CA ASN A 1003 10.43 33.12 -38.18
C ASN A 1003 10.04 33.26 -39.66
N ILE A 1004 10.14 32.17 -40.42
CA ILE A 1004 9.97 32.16 -41.87
C ILE A 1004 8.75 31.31 -42.20
N ASP A 1005 7.78 31.89 -42.91
CA ASP A 1005 6.49 31.26 -43.24
C ASP A 1005 5.70 30.75 -42.00
N GLY A 1006 5.87 31.42 -40.85
CA GLY A 1006 5.26 31.03 -39.57
C GLY A 1006 5.97 29.86 -38.86
N LEU A 1007 7.13 29.43 -39.37
CA LEU A 1007 7.94 28.36 -38.80
C LEU A 1007 9.28 28.90 -38.27
N CYS A 1008 9.70 28.31 -37.15
CA CYS A 1008 10.84 28.78 -36.36
C CYS A 1008 12.15 28.07 -36.74
N TYR A 1009 13.21 28.86 -36.97
CA TYR A 1009 14.55 28.40 -37.37
C TYR A 1009 15.65 29.13 -36.58
N GLY A 1010 16.75 28.44 -36.26
CA GLY A 1010 17.93 29.01 -35.62
C GLY A 1010 18.93 29.62 -36.61
N GLU A 1011 19.77 30.54 -36.13
CA GLU A 1011 20.90 31.10 -36.88
C GLU A 1011 21.79 29.99 -37.48
N GLY A 1012 21.81 29.89 -38.82
CA GLY A 1012 22.56 28.87 -39.56
C GLY A 1012 21.76 27.63 -39.99
N ASP A 1013 20.49 27.49 -39.60
CA ASP A 1013 19.62 26.42 -40.12
C ASP A 1013 19.41 26.57 -41.63
N ALA A 1014 19.43 25.45 -42.37
CA ALA A 1014 19.21 25.42 -43.81
C ALA A 1014 17.75 25.17 -44.19
N ASN A 1015 17.31 25.73 -45.33
CA ASN A 1015 15.98 25.51 -45.86
C ASN A 1015 15.80 24.03 -46.26
N PRO A 1016 14.76 23.32 -45.76
CA PRO A 1016 14.54 21.90 -46.06
C PRO A 1016 14.41 21.53 -47.55
N THR A 1017 14.17 22.53 -48.41
CA THR A 1017 14.00 22.38 -49.86
C THR A 1017 15.23 22.85 -50.66
N SER A 1018 16.18 23.57 -50.06
CA SER A 1018 17.31 24.19 -50.76
C SER A 1018 18.49 24.49 -49.81
N PRO A 1019 19.59 23.71 -49.82
CA PRO A 1019 20.73 23.94 -48.92
C PRO A 1019 21.45 25.27 -49.17
N CYS A 1020 21.28 25.89 -50.35
CA CYS A 1020 21.82 27.21 -50.68
C CYS A 1020 21.18 28.38 -49.90
N LEU A 1021 20.22 28.10 -49.01
CA LEU A 1021 19.44 29.06 -48.25
C LEU A 1021 19.52 28.76 -46.74
N LEU A 1022 19.88 29.77 -45.94
CA LEU A 1022 20.05 29.70 -44.48
C LEU A 1022 19.18 30.75 -43.76
N CYS A 1023 18.79 30.46 -42.51
CA CYS A 1023 18.39 31.51 -41.57
C CYS A 1023 19.62 32.34 -41.18
N ARG A 1024 19.60 33.64 -41.50
CA ARG A 1024 20.62 34.61 -41.06
C ARG A 1024 19.91 35.86 -40.52
N PRO A 1025 19.63 35.90 -39.20
CA PRO A 1025 18.78 36.94 -38.61
C PRO A 1025 19.38 38.34 -38.65
N ASP A 1026 20.71 38.45 -38.84
CA ASP A 1026 21.42 39.72 -39.11
C ASP A 1026 21.07 40.33 -40.49
N ILE A 1027 20.55 39.52 -41.42
CA ILE A 1027 20.18 39.92 -42.80
C ILE A 1027 18.66 39.97 -42.94
N SER A 1028 17.96 38.92 -42.50
CA SER A 1028 16.51 38.89 -42.40
C SER A 1028 16.07 37.86 -41.37
N LYS A 1029 15.16 38.26 -40.46
CA LYS A 1029 14.46 37.33 -39.56
C LYS A 1029 13.26 36.64 -40.22
N LEU A 1030 12.76 37.16 -41.34
CA LEU A 1030 11.48 36.75 -41.94
C LEU A 1030 11.62 36.09 -43.32
N THR A 1031 12.83 36.07 -43.90
CA THR A 1031 13.09 35.45 -45.21
C THR A 1031 14.43 34.73 -45.26
N TRP A 1032 14.49 33.67 -46.06
CA TRP A 1032 15.70 32.88 -46.28
C TRP A 1032 16.83 33.70 -46.92
N SER A 1033 18.03 33.62 -46.35
CA SER A 1033 19.24 34.32 -46.83
C SER A 1033 20.16 33.37 -47.59
N VAL A 1034 20.85 33.86 -48.62
CA VAL A 1034 21.71 33.01 -49.48
C VAL A 1034 23.05 32.67 -48.80
N VAL A 1035 23.56 31.46 -49.04
CA VAL A 1035 24.92 31.03 -48.65
C VAL A 1035 25.98 31.84 -49.41
N GLU A 1036 26.82 32.58 -48.69
CA GLU A 1036 27.90 33.39 -49.29
C GLU A 1036 29.20 32.60 -49.57
N ASN A 1037 29.41 31.48 -48.85
CA ASN A 1037 30.64 30.67 -48.91
C ASN A 1037 30.38 29.27 -49.51
N ASN A 1038 29.87 29.22 -50.74
CA ASN A 1038 29.72 27.96 -51.48
C ASN A 1038 31.04 27.56 -52.16
N GLN A 1039 31.60 26.37 -51.88
CA GLN A 1039 32.81 25.89 -52.56
C GLN A 1039 32.43 25.12 -53.83
N PRO A 1040 33.29 25.12 -54.87
CA PRO A 1040 32.98 24.43 -56.13
C PRO A 1040 33.28 22.92 -56.05
N PRO A 1041 32.47 22.04 -56.70
CA PRO A 1041 32.58 20.59 -56.56
C PRO A 1041 33.96 20.00 -56.87
N VAL A 1042 34.40 19.05 -56.07
CA VAL A 1042 35.74 18.43 -56.14
C VAL A 1042 35.66 17.08 -56.83
N LEU A 1043 36.55 16.83 -57.80
CA LEU A 1043 36.55 15.56 -58.57
C LEU A 1043 37.48 14.52 -57.91
N GLU A 1044 36.91 13.36 -57.59
CA GLU A 1044 37.58 12.28 -56.86
C GLU A 1044 38.45 11.39 -57.76
N ASN A 1045 39.57 10.90 -57.22
CA ASN A 1045 40.49 9.96 -57.89
C ASN A 1045 40.95 10.41 -59.31
N PHE A 1046 41.06 11.73 -59.51
CA PHE A 1046 41.43 12.35 -60.77
C PHE A 1046 42.74 11.80 -61.37
N ARG A 1047 42.70 11.48 -62.67
CA ARG A 1047 43.88 11.16 -63.49
C ARG A 1047 43.90 12.06 -64.71
N VAL A 1048 44.95 12.88 -64.83
CA VAL A 1048 45.15 13.81 -65.97
C VAL A 1048 45.20 13.08 -67.31
N MET A 1049 45.80 11.87 -67.32
CA MET A 1049 45.94 11.05 -68.52
C MET A 1049 45.17 9.73 -68.37
N LEU A 1050 44.24 9.48 -69.29
CA LEU A 1050 43.52 8.21 -69.44
C LEU A 1050 44.03 7.44 -70.67
N GLN A 1051 43.80 6.14 -70.69
CA GLN A 1051 44.37 5.23 -71.70
C GLN A 1051 43.27 4.32 -72.27
N THR A 1052 43.26 4.14 -73.59
CA THR A 1052 42.25 3.33 -74.31
C THR A 1052 42.87 2.58 -75.49
N PHE A 1053 42.18 1.57 -76.03
CA PHE A 1053 42.60 0.84 -77.23
C PHE A 1053 41.93 1.39 -78.48
N TYR A 1054 42.57 1.22 -79.64
CA TYR A 1054 42.04 1.71 -80.92
C TYR A 1054 40.80 0.93 -81.36
N GLY A 1055 39.72 1.64 -81.70
CA GLY A 1055 38.46 1.09 -82.22
C GLY A 1055 37.44 0.63 -81.17
N GLU A 1056 37.83 0.55 -79.90
CA GLU A 1056 36.93 0.20 -78.80
C GLU A 1056 36.02 1.38 -78.37
N ASP A 1057 34.93 1.05 -77.67
CA ASP A 1057 34.04 2.02 -77.05
C ASP A 1057 34.57 2.36 -75.65
N PHE A 1058 35.11 3.55 -75.49
CA PHE A 1058 35.66 4.05 -74.24
C PHE A 1058 34.53 4.52 -73.31
N VAL A 1059 34.44 3.89 -72.15
CA VAL A 1059 33.45 4.19 -71.10
C VAL A 1059 34.21 4.53 -69.82
N TYR A 1060 33.97 5.72 -69.26
CA TYR A 1060 34.62 6.15 -68.02
C TYR A 1060 33.64 6.90 -67.12
N GLN A 1061 33.55 6.53 -65.85
CA GLN A 1061 32.71 7.20 -64.86
C GLN A 1061 33.57 8.13 -64.01
N PHE A 1062 33.27 9.43 -64.05
CA PHE A 1062 33.83 10.38 -63.09
C PHE A 1062 33.04 10.32 -61.78
N LEU A 1063 33.73 10.51 -60.66
CA LEU A 1063 33.14 10.66 -59.33
C LEU A 1063 33.53 12.03 -58.80
N ALA A 1064 32.61 12.69 -58.09
CA ALA A 1064 32.83 13.99 -57.49
C ALA A 1064 31.99 14.12 -56.23
N SER A 1065 32.47 14.94 -55.31
CA SER A 1065 31.80 15.29 -54.06
C SER A 1065 31.82 16.80 -53.87
N ASP A 1066 30.73 17.30 -53.29
CA ASP A 1066 30.53 18.70 -52.97
C ASP A 1066 30.88 18.91 -51.49
N PRO A 1067 31.73 19.89 -51.11
CA PRO A 1067 32.13 20.05 -49.70
C PRO A 1067 30.95 20.39 -48.78
N GLU A 1068 29.94 21.06 -49.31
CA GLU A 1068 28.68 21.43 -48.65
C GLU A 1068 27.57 20.37 -48.80
N GLY A 1069 27.76 19.35 -49.64
CA GLY A 1069 26.85 18.20 -49.80
C GLY A 1069 25.74 18.36 -50.85
N SER A 1070 25.82 19.37 -51.72
CA SER A 1070 24.87 19.67 -52.79
C SER A 1070 24.85 18.61 -53.89
N ALA A 1071 23.81 18.58 -54.74
CA ALA A 1071 23.84 17.73 -55.93
C ALA A 1071 24.77 18.34 -57.00
N ILE A 1072 25.37 17.47 -57.82
CA ILE A 1072 26.39 17.85 -58.80
C ILE A 1072 25.93 17.49 -60.21
N HIS A 1073 26.14 18.39 -61.16
CA HIS A 1073 25.80 18.21 -62.57
C HIS A 1073 27.03 18.32 -63.48
N PHE A 1074 27.31 17.23 -64.20
CA PHE A 1074 28.40 17.13 -65.16
C PHE A 1074 27.99 17.65 -66.55
N THR A 1075 28.84 18.46 -67.17
CA THR A 1075 28.58 19.11 -68.47
C THR A 1075 29.84 19.12 -69.33
N LEU A 1076 29.73 18.68 -70.60
CA LEU A 1076 30.85 18.63 -71.53
C LEU A 1076 31.07 20.01 -72.18
N ASP A 1077 32.15 20.71 -71.82
CA ASP A 1077 32.52 22.01 -72.41
C ASP A 1077 33.15 21.82 -73.81
N SER A 1078 33.99 20.79 -74.03
CA SER A 1078 34.51 20.38 -75.36
C SER A 1078 35.13 18.98 -75.37
N GLY A 1079 35.21 18.32 -76.54
CA GLY A 1079 35.82 16.99 -76.67
C GLY A 1079 35.94 16.50 -78.12
N PRO A 1080 36.49 15.28 -78.34
CA PRO A 1080 36.59 14.68 -79.67
C PRO A 1080 35.23 14.33 -80.27
N GLU A 1081 35.16 14.24 -81.59
CA GLU A 1081 33.92 13.96 -82.32
C GLU A 1081 33.31 12.62 -81.87
N GLY A 1082 32.01 12.65 -81.54
CA GLY A 1082 31.28 11.50 -80.99
C GLY A 1082 31.48 11.23 -79.49
N ALA A 1083 32.16 12.11 -78.73
CA ALA A 1083 32.15 12.03 -77.26
C ALA A 1083 30.86 12.62 -76.67
N SER A 1084 30.39 12.02 -75.58
CA SER A 1084 29.24 12.49 -74.80
C SER A 1084 29.44 12.22 -73.31
N LEU A 1085 28.99 13.13 -72.46
CA LEU A 1085 29.06 13.04 -70.99
C LEU A 1085 27.64 13.13 -70.44
N SER A 1086 27.22 12.19 -69.60
CA SER A 1086 25.93 12.28 -68.91
C SER A 1086 25.98 13.35 -67.80
N PRO A 1087 24.82 13.92 -67.39
CA PRO A 1087 24.72 14.77 -66.20
C PRO A 1087 25.23 14.10 -64.91
N SER A 1088 25.28 12.76 -64.89
CA SER A 1088 25.78 11.93 -63.79
C SER A 1088 27.26 11.51 -63.94
N GLY A 1089 28.04 12.14 -64.83
CA GLY A 1089 29.48 11.92 -64.94
C GLY A 1089 29.94 10.72 -65.78
N LEU A 1090 29.05 10.07 -66.53
CA LEU A 1090 29.41 8.95 -67.41
C LEU A 1090 29.87 9.45 -68.79
N LEU A 1091 31.15 9.32 -69.09
CA LEU A 1091 31.75 9.60 -70.39
C LEU A 1091 31.64 8.38 -71.31
N LEU A 1092 31.13 8.61 -72.53
CA LEU A 1092 30.99 7.65 -73.61
C LEU A 1092 31.61 8.22 -74.89
N TRP A 1093 32.61 7.53 -75.48
CA TRP A 1093 33.29 7.95 -76.70
C TRP A 1093 33.84 6.75 -77.48
N LYS A 1094 33.89 6.80 -78.83
CA LYS A 1094 34.51 5.75 -79.65
C LYS A 1094 35.90 6.12 -80.12
N ALA A 1095 36.88 5.29 -79.79
CA ALA A 1095 38.31 5.57 -79.91
C ALA A 1095 38.87 5.39 -81.34
N VAL A 1096 38.39 6.19 -82.31
CA VAL A 1096 38.60 5.97 -83.77
C VAL A 1096 39.84 6.63 -84.39
N SER A 1097 40.67 7.32 -83.61
CA SER A 1097 41.88 8.03 -84.06
C SER A 1097 43.11 7.53 -83.28
N MET A 1098 44.33 7.89 -83.70
CA MET A 1098 45.59 7.57 -82.99
C MET A 1098 46.25 8.79 -82.32
N ASN A 1099 45.62 9.96 -82.41
CA ASN A 1099 46.14 11.19 -81.79
C ASN A 1099 45.83 11.23 -80.29
N LEU A 1100 46.54 12.09 -79.55
CA LEU A 1100 46.17 12.46 -78.19
C LEU A 1100 44.91 13.36 -78.24
N HIS A 1101 43.85 13.00 -77.52
CA HIS A 1101 42.60 13.77 -77.50
C HIS A 1101 42.42 14.47 -76.16
N LYS A 1102 42.28 15.80 -76.20
CA LYS A 1102 41.88 16.61 -75.04
C LYS A 1102 40.36 16.61 -74.91
N LEU A 1103 39.87 16.49 -73.69
CA LEU A 1103 38.46 16.62 -73.35
C LEU A 1103 38.32 17.53 -72.13
N THR A 1104 37.48 18.55 -72.24
CA THR A 1104 37.25 19.56 -71.19
C THR A 1104 35.79 19.50 -70.78
N PHE A 1105 35.54 19.40 -69.48
CA PHE A 1105 34.21 19.35 -68.91
C PHE A 1105 34.14 20.14 -67.61
N SER A 1106 32.93 20.31 -67.10
CA SER A 1106 32.69 21.01 -65.85
C SER A 1106 31.68 20.30 -64.97
N LEU A 1107 31.80 20.60 -63.70
CA LEU A 1107 30.92 20.19 -62.63
C LEU A 1107 30.31 21.47 -62.07
N THR A 1108 28.99 21.52 -61.94
CA THR A 1108 28.27 22.63 -61.31
C THR A 1108 27.42 22.07 -60.18
N ASP A 1109 27.38 22.73 -59.03
CA ASP A 1109 26.45 22.45 -57.93
C ASP A 1109 25.09 23.15 -58.11
N ASP A 1110 24.11 22.80 -57.28
CA ASP A 1110 22.79 23.45 -57.22
C ASP A 1110 22.87 24.96 -56.86
N CYS A 1111 23.94 25.38 -56.18
CA CYS A 1111 24.19 26.76 -55.77
C CYS A 1111 25.00 27.57 -56.82
N ASN A 1112 25.22 27.00 -58.01
CA ASN A 1112 25.91 27.55 -59.20
C ASN A 1112 27.44 27.78 -59.11
N ALA A 1113 28.18 27.25 -58.13
CA ALA A 1113 29.64 27.24 -58.27
C ALA A 1113 30.07 26.15 -59.28
N LYS A 1114 31.18 26.38 -60.01
CA LYS A 1114 31.58 25.56 -61.16
C LYS A 1114 33.07 25.25 -61.20
N THR A 1115 33.41 23.97 -61.06
CA THR A 1115 34.75 23.44 -61.33
C THR A 1115 34.90 23.11 -62.81
N LYS A 1116 36.05 23.46 -63.41
CA LYS A 1116 36.44 23.03 -64.77
C LYS A 1116 37.58 22.03 -64.71
N VAL A 1117 37.51 20.99 -65.54
CA VAL A 1117 38.45 19.88 -65.60
C VAL A 1117 38.85 19.62 -67.05
N GLU A 1118 40.14 19.44 -67.30
CA GLU A 1118 40.69 19.02 -68.59
C GLU A 1118 41.42 17.68 -68.39
N ILE A 1119 41.20 16.72 -69.30
CA ILE A 1119 41.90 15.45 -69.36
C ILE A 1119 42.44 15.16 -70.76
N GLU A 1120 43.45 14.29 -70.83
CA GLU A 1120 44.02 13.80 -72.08
C GLU A 1120 43.81 12.29 -72.19
N VAL A 1121 43.26 11.82 -73.32
CA VAL A 1121 43.07 10.40 -73.60
C VAL A 1121 44.09 9.95 -74.65
N MET A 1122 44.91 8.97 -74.29
CA MET A 1122 45.98 8.40 -75.12
C MET A 1122 45.63 6.98 -75.57
N HIS A 1123 46.03 6.63 -76.80
CA HIS A 1123 45.81 5.30 -77.35
C HIS A 1123 47.00 4.37 -77.08
N ILE A 1124 46.71 3.15 -76.65
CA ILE A 1124 47.69 2.05 -76.50
C ILE A 1124 47.46 1.01 -77.60
N THR A 1125 48.55 0.37 -78.04
CA THR A 1125 48.50 -0.80 -78.92
C THR A 1125 49.05 -2.01 -78.19
N VAL A 1126 48.31 -3.13 -78.21
CA VAL A 1126 48.76 -4.42 -77.67
C VAL A 1126 49.77 -5.03 -78.65
N LYS A 1127 50.87 -5.60 -78.13
CA LYS A 1127 51.92 -6.22 -78.94
C LYS A 1127 52.67 -7.30 -78.16
#